data_AF-A0AAU3ZYP3-F1
#
_entry.id   AF-A0AAU3ZYP3-F1
#
_cell.length_a   1.000
_cell.length_b   1.000
_cell.length_c   1.000
_cell.angle_alpha   90.00
_cell.angle_beta   90.00
_cell.angle_gamma   90.00
#
_symmetry.space_group_name_H-M   'P 1'
#
loop_
_entity.id
_entity.type
_entity.pdbx_description
1 polymer ?
#
loop_
_entity_poly.entity_id
_entity_poly.type
_entity_poly.pdbx_seq_one_letter_code
_entity_poly.pdbx_strand_id
1 'polypeptide(L)'
;MLSPCTGWTRADWEGAADELLLAVRPYASPRHGLINLPGHRPSWSGPRSDGLEGYARTWLLAAFRVAGAEGDDPHGFLPRYAEGLAAGTSPSPEGAGHDAADRWPRMADTPQAVVESASVAIGLRLTRPWLWDTLDGRTQQQAVDWLLPALGPSPVNNNWWLFGLTVAGFLQDAGIETDRARQTIDRALERIEEWWLGDGWYSDGPNRSFDHYNAWAMHFYPVLHAHLGGDEELLARYGPRLHDHLDAYTRMFGADGAPMPYGRSLSYRFAAAAAPWLGAMTGYTPLAPGATRRLASGTLRYFLDRDAAPQPSPAPAAPVDPTAPIVPVVPVAPVAPVAPVDSVVPSPLARRRATDERGLLTLGWHGPYEPIIQPYSGPASPYWASKGFLGLLMPAGHPVWTATEERLPAETADAVTVLGPPAMLIQSTAADGLVRLHNHGSNHVGEDDDPGYSRYAYSTRTGFTSPVSTGTDMGHPAGSASAAAPAPAPAAVPAPAPATPTAATVPNAPAGSQVSPCDNHFALVIDGDSTSRGPATPLAAGPGWVASVTTPLPGVRIVSATVVHGRAELRVHLVVGADAGTSVRQTGWAIATTSTSSAAATTTTTATTAATGTETTTGTTGEAAPQSALTPPAPAEPAAAHLLAHASAHAPAHLTAQLHPVHGYTGVTRQLAAGSTLFGPSSQILALDGVITAPESLFVSLASLTAEPDPAPAAALANVHVSDPRTIHVTWQDGTTAVLQLPQLP
;
A
#
# COMPACT_ATOMS: atom_id res chain seq x y z
N MET A 1 20.79 18.24 16.84
CA MET A 1 20.60 16.77 16.92
C MET A 1 20.69 16.21 15.50
N LEU A 2 21.30 15.04 15.30
CA LEU A 2 21.47 14.43 13.98
C LEU A 2 20.13 14.01 13.37
N SER A 3 19.25 13.38 14.15
CA SER A 3 17.93 12.89 13.70
C SER A 3 16.78 13.57 14.45
N PRO A 4 16.53 14.87 14.20
CA PRO A 4 15.51 15.65 14.92
C PRO A 4 14.06 15.20 14.66
N CYS A 5 13.80 14.41 13.61
CA CYS A 5 12.44 14.03 13.24
C CYS A 5 12.08 12.61 13.69
N THR A 6 12.96 11.64 13.43
CA THR A 6 12.69 10.23 13.72
C THR A 6 13.37 9.77 15.01
N GLY A 7 14.48 10.41 15.38
CA GLY A 7 15.40 9.93 16.43
C GLY A 7 16.28 8.75 16.01
N TRP A 8 16.07 8.18 14.81
CA TRP A 8 16.76 6.97 14.36
C TRP A 8 18.08 7.29 13.67
N THR A 9 19.06 6.45 13.92
CA THR A 9 20.43 6.54 13.43
C THR A 9 20.81 5.24 12.72
N ARG A 10 22.02 5.17 12.16
CA ARG A 10 22.55 3.92 11.58
C ARG A 10 22.51 2.76 12.58
N ALA A 11 22.81 3.02 13.86
CA ALA A 11 22.82 1.99 14.90
C ALA A 11 21.42 1.37 15.11
N ASP A 12 20.35 2.16 14.99
CA ASP A 12 18.98 1.65 15.08
C ASP A 12 18.64 0.75 13.88
N TRP A 13 19.15 1.08 12.69
CA TRP A 13 19.03 0.21 11.51
C TRP A 13 19.83 -1.08 11.64
N GLU A 14 21.06 -1.03 12.16
CA GLU A 14 21.88 -2.22 12.45
C GLU A 14 21.20 -3.11 13.49
N GLY A 15 20.67 -2.51 14.56
CA GLY A 15 19.92 -3.22 15.61
C GLY A 15 18.65 -3.88 15.08
N ALA A 16 17.85 -3.17 14.27
CA ALA A 16 16.65 -3.73 13.66
C ALA A 16 16.98 -4.89 12.68
N ALA A 17 18.07 -4.78 11.92
CA ALA A 17 18.54 -5.86 11.05
C ALA A 17 18.92 -7.10 11.88
N ASP A 18 19.71 -6.90 12.94
CA ASP A 18 20.15 -7.97 13.83
C ASP A 18 18.95 -8.66 14.51
N GLU A 19 17.98 -7.89 15.02
CA GLU A 19 16.77 -8.42 15.66
C GLU A 19 15.94 -9.29 14.70
N LEU A 20 15.69 -8.82 13.47
CA LEU A 20 14.95 -9.57 12.46
C LEU A 20 15.66 -10.87 12.06
N LEU A 21 16.99 -10.82 11.90
CA LEU A 21 17.81 -11.98 11.57
C LEU A 21 17.89 -12.99 12.73
N LEU A 22 17.95 -12.52 13.96
CA LEU A 22 17.98 -13.37 15.16
C LEU A 22 16.63 -14.04 15.38
N ALA A 23 15.52 -13.34 15.14
CA ALA A 23 14.16 -13.85 15.33
C ALA A 23 13.85 -15.07 14.43
N VAL A 24 14.41 -15.14 13.22
CA VAL A 24 14.16 -16.27 12.30
C VAL A 24 15.00 -17.51 12.59
N ARG A 25 16.09 -17.40 13.36
CA ARG A 25 17.05 -18.51 13.59
C ARG A 25 16.41 -19.80 14.13
N PRO A 26 15.45 -19.76 15.08
CA PRO A 26 14.85 -20.98 15.62
C PRO A 26 14.05 -21.79 14.58
N TYR A 27 13.77 -21.22 13.41
CA TYR A 27 12.97 -21.82 12.35
C TYR A 27 13.81 -22.38 11.20
N ALA A 28 15.14 -22.33 11.32
CA ALA A 28 16.04 -22.95 10.36
C ALA A 28 15.89 -24.48 10.38
N SER A 29 15.96 -25.11 9.21
CA SER A 29 16.11 -26.56 9.07
C SER A 29 17.48 -27.02 9.62
N PRO A 30 17.70 -28.34 9.83
CA PRO A 30 18.85 -28.85 10.59
C PRO A 30 20.22 -28.36 10.12
N ARG A 31 20.38 -28.14 8.80
CA ARG A 31 21.61 -27.61 8.19
C ARG A 31 21.41 -26.23 7.58
N HIS A 32 20.41 -25.49 8.06
CA HIS A 32 20.12 -24.10 7.70
C HIS A 32 19.73 -23.87 6.22
N GLY A 33 19.40 -24.91 5.46
CA GLY A 33 19.02 -24.75 4.05
C GLY A 33 17.68 -24.05 3.85
N LEU A 34 16.71 -24.24 4.75
CA LEU A 34 15.40 -23.60 4.71
C LEU A 34 15.16 -22.85 6.02
N ILE A 35 14.36 -21.78 5.96
CA ILE A 35 13.83 -21.11 7.15
C ILE A 35 12.31 -21.22 7.11
N ASN A 36 11.77 -22.18 7.86
CA ASN A 36 10.36 -22.57 7.83
C ASN A 36 9.55 -21.77 8.84
N LEU A 37 9.18 -20.54 8.47
CA LEU A 37 8.44 -19.67 9.37
C LEU A 37 7.02 -20.18 9.65
N PRO A 38 6.53 -20.04 10.90
CA PRO A 38 5.23 -20.52 11.31
C PRO A 38 4.08 -19.72 10.68
N GLY A 39 3.09 -20.43 10.16
CA GLY A 39 1.86 -19.85 9.61
C GLY A 39 0.95 -20.95 9.07
N HIS A 40 -0.37 -20.71 9.06
CA HIS A 40 -1.35 -21.70 8.60
C HIS A 40 -1.61 -21.66 7.09
N ARG A 41 -1.16 -20.60 6.41
CA ARG A 41 -1.32 -20.38 4.98
C ARG A 41 0.03 -20.51 4.26
N PRO A 42 0.32 -21.64 3.60
CA PRO A 42 1.44 -21.72 2.67
C PRO A 42 1.15 -20.89 1.41
N SER A 43 2.19 -20.49 0.70
CA SER A 43 2.01 -19.97 -0.66
C SER A 43 1.50 -21.09 -1.58
N TRP A 44 0.97 -20.69 -2.74
CA TRP A 44 0.64 -21.64 -3.82
C TRP A 44 1.83 -22.47 -4.34
N SER A 45 3.07 -22.07 -4.02
CA SER A 45 4.30 -22.79 -4.40
C SER A 45 4.71 -23.81 -3.33
N GLY A 46 3.96 -23.87 -2.23
CA GLY A 46 4.04 -24.88 -1.19
C GLY A 46 5.10 -24.58 -0.12
N PRO A 47 5.03 -25.28 1.03
CA PRO A 47 5.84 -24.99 2.22
C PRO A 47 7.35 -25.04 1.97
N ARG A 48 7.81 -25.89 1.04
CA ARG A 48 9.24 -25.98 0.72
C ARG A 48 9.75 -24.74 -0.02
N SER A 49 8.93 -24.19 -0.93
CA SER A 49 9.24 -22.90 -1.56
C SER A 49 9.24 -21.81 -0.51
N ASP A 50 8.26 -21.79 0.40
CA ASP A 50 8.19 -20.82 1.50
C ASP A 50 9.44 -20.87 2.40
N GLY A 51 9.97 -22.06 2.66
CA GLY A 51 11.23 -22.24 3.39
C GLY A 51 12.45 -21.65 2.66
N LEU A 52 12.49 -21.77 1.32
CA LEU A 52 13.52 -21.14 0.48
C LEU A 52 13.33 -19.61 0.47
N GLU A 53 12.09 -19.11 0.41
CA GLU A 53 11.82 -17.68 0.57
C GLU A 53 12.37 -17.17 1.90
N GLY A 54 12.15 -17.94 2.98
CA GLY A 54 12.69 -17.65 4.30
C GLY A 54 14.21 -17.49 4.25
N TYR A 55 14.91 -18.49 3.72
CA TYR A 55 16.36 -18.46 3.56
C TYR A 55 16.82 -17.25 2.71
N ALA A 56 16.29 -17.09 1.50
CA ALA A 56 16.82 -16.15 0.52
C ALA A 56 16.56 -14.70 0.91
N ARG A 57 15.39 -14.41 1.48
CA ARG A 57 14.98 -13.05 1.86
C ARG A 57 15.67 -12.56 3.12
N THR A 58 15.96 -13.45 4.08
CA THR A 58 16.77 -13.11 5.25
C THR A 58 18.26 -13.12 4.92
N TRP A 59 18.71 -13.96 3.98
CA TRP A 59 20.07 -13.91 3.43
C TRP A 59 20.38 -12.54 2.84
N LEU A 60 19.44 -11.96 2.09
CA LEU A 60 19.58 -10.61 1.54
C LEU A 60 19.85 -9.56 2.64
N LEU A 61 19.12 -9.64 3.77
CA LEU A 61 19.33 -8.76 4.93
C LEU A 61 20.70 -8.98 5.58
N ALA A 62 21.08 -10.25 5.81
CA ALA A 62 22.38 -10.59 6.37
C ALA A 62 23.53 -10.10 5.48
N ALA A 63 23.39 -10.20 4.17
CA ALA A 63 24.37 -9.72 3.21
C ALA A 63 24.54 -8.19 3.29
N PHE A 64 23.45 -7.41 3.33
CA PHE A 64 23.55 -5.95 3.52
C PHE A 64 24.21 -5.59 4.84
N ARG A 65 23.83 -6.29 5.92
CA ARG A 65 24.32 -6.03 7.28
C ARG A 65 25.83 -6.33 7.43
N VAL A 66 26.31 -7.43 6.85
CA VAL A 66 27.72 -7.84 6.96
C VAL A 66 28.60 -7.12 5.94
N ALA A 67 28.16 -6.98 4.69
CA ALA A 67 28.92 -6.23 3.68
C ALA A 67 29.06 -4.75 4.07
N GLY A 68 28.01 -4.14 4.60
CA GLY A 68 28.03 -2.78 5.13
C GLY A 68 28.89 -2.59 6.39
N ALA A 69 29.30 -3.69 7.03
CA ALA A 69 30.24 -3.72 8.16
C ALA A 69 31.61 -4.27 7.75
N GLU A 70 31.91 -4.30 6.45
CA GLU A 70 33.20 -4.75 5.90
C GLU A 70 33.61 -6.16 6.36
N GLY A 71 32.61 -7.05 6.52
CA GLY A 71 32.80 -8.43 6.93
C GLY A 71 32.72 -8.69 8.43
N ASP A 72 32.53 -7.64 9.25
CA ASP A 72 32.26 -7.83 10.68
C ASP A 72 30.90 -8.52 10.88
N ASP A 73 30.94 -9.72 11.46
CA ASP A 73 29.80 -10.62 11.64
C ASP A 73 29.73 -11.12 13.10
N PRO A 74 29.41 -10.24 14.07
CA PRO A 74 29.44 -10.56 15.48
C PRO A 74 28.42 -11.65 15.88
N HIS A 75 27.39 -11.85 15.05
CA HIS A 75 26.36 -12.84 15.29
C HIS A 75 26.61 -14.17 14.57
N GLY A 76 27.62 -14.25 13.69
CA GLY A 76 27.92 -15.44 12.90
C GLY A 76 26.82 -15.79 11.90
N PHE A 77 26.30 -14.80 11.18
CA PHE A 77 25.35 -14.99 10.08
C PHE A 77 25.98 -15.75 8.90
N LEU A 78 27.14 -15.33 8.38
CA LEU A 78 27.73 -15.88 7.15
C LEU A 78 27.99 -17.38 7.24
N PRO A 79 28.57 -17.95 8.31
CA PRO A 79 28.82 -19.39 8.39
C PRO A 79 27.53 -20.23 8.32
N ARG A 80 26.42 -19.75 8.88
CA ARG A 80 25.12 -20.45 8.84
C ARG A 80 24.52 -20.42 7.43
N TYR A 81 24.57 -19.27 6.77
CA TYR A 81 24.13 -19.17 5.37
C TYR A 81 25.04 -19.97 4.44
N ALA A 82 26.35 -20.04 4.68
CA ALA A 82 27.25 -20.90 3.92
C ALA A 82 26.88 -22.40 4.07
N GLU A 83 26.59 -22.86 5.29
CA GLU A 83 26.10 -24.22 5.52
C GLU A 83 24.77 -24.48 4.81
N GLY A 84 23.84 -23.53 4.92
CA GLY A 84 22.53 -23.59 4.28
C GLY A 84 22.59 -23.59 2.75
N LEU A 85 23.49 -22.80 2.16
CA LEU A 85 23.75 -22.81 0.72
C LEU A 85 24.24 -24.19 0.27
N ALA A 86 25.21 -24.77 0.98
CA ALA A 86 25.75 -26.10 0.64
C ALA A 86 24.69 -27.21 0.78
N ALA A 87 23.90 -27.19 1.86
CA ALA A 87 22.84 -28.16 2.08
C ALA A 87 21.67 -27.98 1.10
N GLY A 88 21.27 -26.73 0.85
CA GLY A 88 20.18 -26.34 -0.04
C GLY A 88 20.44 -26.71 -1.50
N THR A 89 21.67 -26.51 -1.97
CA THR A 89 22.07 -26.75 -3.37
C THR A 89 22.58 -28.17 -3.62
N SER A 90 22.60 -29.03 -2.60
CA SER A 90 23.11 -30.40 -2.71
C SER A 90 22.37 -31.23 -3.78
N PRO A 91 23.09 -31.89 -4.71
CA PRO A 91 22.51 -32.75 -5.73
C PRO A 91 22.01 -34.05 -5.07
N SER A 92 20.87 -34.57 -5.53
CA SER A 92 20.31 -35.82 -4.99
C SER A 92 21.23 -37.02 -5.21
N PRO A 93 21.25 -37.98 -4.29
CA PRO A 93 21.10 -39.39 -4.65
C PRO A 93 19.61 -39.77 -4.55
N GLU A 94 19.17 -40.77 -5.30
CA GLU A 94 17.94 -41.47 -4.95
C GLU A 94 18.15 -42.18 -3.60
N GLY A 95 17.30 -41.85 -2.61
CA GLY A 95 17.25 -42.52 -1.31
C GLY A 95 18.42 -42.22 -0.34
N ALA A 96 18.47 -41.04 0.29
CA ALA A 96 19.37 -40.81 1.44
C ALA A 96 18.92 -39.66 2.38
N GLY A 97 18.46 -40.03 3.59
CA GLY A 97 18.76 -39.34 4.85
C GLY A 97 18.39 -37.85 5.08
N HIS A 98 18.94 -37.31 6.17
CA HIS A 98 18.69 -35.98 6.76
C HIS A 98 18.85 -34.79 5.79
N ASP A 99 19.65 -34.92 4.72
CA ASP A 99 19.86 -33.85 3.73
C ASP A 99 18.60 -33.51 2.91
N ALA A 100 17.59 -34.38 2.88
CA ALA A 100 16.33 -34.09 2.17
C ALA A 100 15.55 -32.89 2.76
N ALA A 101 15.74 -32.60 4.05
CA ALA A 101 15.03 -31.56 4.79
C ALA A 101 15.51 -30.13 4.48
N ASP A 102 16.77 -29.97 4.08
CA ASP A 102 17.39 -28.66 3.82
C ASP A 102 17.39 -28.27 2.34
N ARG A 103 17.20 -29.25 1.44
CA ARG A 103 17.32 -29.06 0.00
C ARG A 103 16.32 -28.06 -0.58
N TRP A 104 16.78 -27.26 -1.53
CA TRP A 104 15.96 -26.29 -2.25
C TRP A 104 15.17 -26.93 -3.39
N PRO A 105 13.98 -26.39 -3.70
CA PRO A 105 13.28 -26.77 -4.92
C PRO A 105 14.13 -26.41 -6.16
N ARG A 106 14.03 -27.23 -7.20
CA ARG A 106 14.65 -26.92 -8.50
C ARG A 106 13.75 -25.94 -9.25
N MET A 107 14.35 -24.97 -9.93
CA MET A 107 13.61 -23.95 -10.70
C MET A 107 12.71 -24.55 -11.79
N ALA A 108 13.12 -25.69 -12.38
CA ALA A 108 12.31 -26.40 -13.36
C ALA A 108 11.01 -26.98 -12.77
N ASP A 109 11.02 -27.37 -11.49
CA ASP A 109 9.87 -27.96 -10.80
C ASP A 109 9.04 -26.89 -10.07
N THR A 110 9.67 -25.78 -9.69
CA THR A 110 9.06 -24.70 -8.91
C THR A 110 9.57 -23.36 -9.44
N PRO A 111 8.86 -22.75 -10.41
CA PRO A 111 9.29 -21.49 -11.03
C PRO A 111 9.53 -20.34 -10.03
N GLN A 112 8.82 -20.33 -8.90
CA GLN A 112 9.03 -19.37 -7.80
C GLN A 112 10.49 -19.35 -7.29
N ALA A 113 11.24 -20.44 -7.40
CA ALA A 113 12.65 -20.47 -7.01
C ALA A 113 13.54 -19.50 -7.84
N VAL A 114 13.10 -19.09 -9.04
CA VAL A 114 13.76 -18.03 -9.83
C VAL A 114 13.68 -16.68 -9.14
N VAL A 115 12.59 -16.40 -8.42
CA VAL A 115 12.40 -15.16 -7.65
C VAL A 115 13.43 -15.08 -6.52
N GLU A 116 13.56 -16.18 -5.78
CA GLU A 116 14.46 -16.24 -4.61
C GLU A 116 15.94 -16.31 -4.99
N SER A 117 16.27 -16.84 -6.17
CA SER A 117 17.65 -16.86 -6.65
C SER A 117 18.26 -15.48 -6.86
N ALA A 118 17.44 -14.45 -7.14
CA ALA A 118 17.90 -13.08 -7.23
C ALA A 118 18.45 -12.59 -5.87
N SER A 119 17.76 -12.88 -4.76
CA SER A 119 18.21 -12.54 -3.41
C SER A 119 19.46 -13.33 -3.03
N VAL A 120 19.53 -14.61 -3.39
CA VAL A 120 20.74 -15.45 -3.23
C VAL A 120 21.93 -14.82 -3.98
N ALA A 121 21.76 -14.51 -5.26
CA ALA A 121 22.80 -13.93 -6.11
C ALA A 121 23.28 -12.57 -5.63
N ILE A 122 22.37 -11.66 -5.21
CA ILE A 122 22.77 -10.37 -4.63
C ILE A 122 23.63 -10.59 -3.39
N GLY A 123 23.18 -11.44 -2.46
CA GLY A 123 23.94 -11.67 -1.25
C GLY A 123 25.30 -12.31 -1.52
N LEU A 124 25.40 -13.27 -2.44
CA LEU A 124 26.67 -13.87 -2.87
C LEU A 124 27.60 -12.82 -3.49
N ARG A 125 27.07 -11.94 -4.34
CA ARG A 125 27.83 -10.87 -4.99
C ARG A 125 28.38 -9.87 -3.97
N LEU A 126 27.55 -9.43 -3.02
CA LEU A 126 27.92 -8.45 -1.99
C LEU A 126 28.89 -9.00 -0.95
N THR A 127 28.75 -10.27 -0.58
CA THR A 127 29.57 -10.92 0.47
C THR A 127 30.73 -11.72 -0.10
N ARG A 128 30.99 -11.60 -1.41
CA ARG A 128 31.92 -12.46 -2.14
C ARG A 128 33.27 -12.68 -1.45
N PRO A 129 33.97 -11.63 -0.95
CA PRO A 129 35.27 -11.80 -0.29
C PRO A 129 35.23 -12.60 1.01
N TRP A 130 34.08 -12.63 1.70
CA TRP A 130 33.92 -13.26 3.03
C TRP A 130 33.18 -14.60 2.98
N LEU A 131 32.46 -14.89 1.89
CA LEU A 131 31.71 -16.13 1.73
C LEU A 131 32.09 -16.84 0.42
N TRP A 132 31.66 -16.33 -0.74
CA TRP A 132 31.78 -17.04 -2.01
C TRP A 132 33.21 -17.50 -2.33
N ASP A 133 34.20 -16.60 -2.20
CA ASP A 133 35.60 -16.90 -2.52
C ASP A 133 36.26 -17.86 -1.50
N THR A 134 35.61 -18.10 -0.36
CA THR A 134 36.09 -19.00 0.70
C THR A 134 35.44 -20.38 0.67
N LEU A 135 34.35 -20.55 -0.09
CA LEU A 135 33.68 -21.84 -0.26
C LEU A 135 34.58 -22.81 -1.00
N ASP A 136 34.47 -24.11 -0.67
CA ASP A 136 35.13 -25.13 -1.47
C ASP A 136 34.52 -25.24 -2.87
N GLY A 137 35.32 -25.74 -3.82
CA GLY A 137 34.91 -25.81 -5.23
C GLY A 137 33.68 -26.69 -5.48
N ARG A 138 33.38 -27.65 -4.59
CA ARG A 138 32.17 -28.48 -4.70
C ARG A 138 30.94 -27.65 -4.36
N THR A 139 30.94 -26.92 -3.25
CA THR A 139 29.82 -26.04 -2.89
C THR A 139 29.62 -24.93 -3.92
N GLN A 140 30.71 -24.32 -4.43
CA GLN A 140 30.61 -23.35 -5.52
C GLN A 140 29.92 -23.95 -6.75
N GLN A 141 30.34 -25.14 -7.19
CA GLN A 141 29.73 -25.80 -8.35
C GLN A 141 28.25 -26.11 -8.12
N GLN A 142 27.88 -26.61 -6.92
CA GLN A 142 26.47 -26.91 -6.59
C GLN A 142 25.59 -25.66 -6.63
N ALA A 143 26.08 -24.54 -6.10
CA ALA A 143 25.37 -23.27 -6.15
C ALA A 143 25.23 -22.76 -7.59
N VAL A 144 26.28 -22.86 -8.41
CA VAL A 144 26.22 -22.53 -9.84
C VAL A 144 25.18 -23.38 -10.55
N ASP A 145 25.21 -24.69 -10.37
CA ASP A 145 24.27 -25.62 -11.00
C ASP A 145 22.81 -25.29 -10.65
N TRP A 146 22.55 -24.85 -9.41
CA TRP A 146 21.22 -24.41 -8.99
C TRP A 146 20.82 -23.05 -9.59
N LEU A 147 21.76 -22.12 -9.78
CA LEU A 147 21.52 -20.78 -10.33
C LEU A 147 21.39 -20.76 -11.86
N LEU A 148 22.10 -21.63 -12.57
CA LEU A 148 22.17 -21.62 -14.04
C LEU A 148 20.82 -21.65 -14.78
N PRO A 149 19.77 -22.34 -14.30
CA PRO A 149 18.46 -22.29 -14.94
C PRO A 149 17.86 -20.88 -15.02
N ALA A 150 18.21 -19.96 -14.11
CA ALA A 150 17.71 -18.58 -14.12
C ALA A 150 18.23 -17.75 -15.32
N LEU A 151 19.27 -18.23 -16.04
CA LEU A 151 19.75 -17.62 -17.28
C LEU A 151 18.86 -17.93 -18.49
N GLY A 152 17.81 -18.74 -18.32
CA GLY A 152 16.78 -18.97 -19.34
C GLY A 152 15.88 -17.74 -19.56
N PRO A 153 14.96 -17.80 -20.53
CA PRO A 153 13.87 -16.84 -20.63
C PRO A 153 12.98 -16.86 -19.39
N SER A 154 12.43 -15.70 -19.01
CA SER A 154 11.47 -15.63 -17.90
C SER A 154 10.20 -16.43 -18.21
N PRO A 155 9.65 -17.20 -17.24
CA PRO A 155 8.39 -17.90 -17.42
C PRO A 155 7.17 -16.97 -17.40
N VAL A 156 7.32 -15.75 -16.89
CA VAL A 156 6.26 -14.73 -16.78
C VAL A 156 6.76 -13.42 -17.39
N ASN A 157 5.89 -12.76 -18.17
CA ASN A 157 6.27 -11.56 -18.92
C ASN A 157 6.00 -10.26 -18.13
N ASN A 158 6.74 -10.07 -17.03
CA ASN A 158 6.72 -8.89 -16.15
C ASN A 158 8.11 -8.72 -15.49
N ASN A 159 8.22 -8.07 -14.34
CA ASN A 159 9.45 -7.88 -13.56
C ASN A 159 10.28 -9.16 -13.33
N TRP A 160 9.74 -10.36 -13.53
CA TRP A 160 10.48 -11.62 -13.43
C TRP A 160 11.73 -11.71 -14.33
N TRP A 161 11.77 -10.98 -15.44
CA TRP A 161 12.97 -10.87 -16.29
C TRP A 161 14.19 -10.33 -15.52
N LEU A 162 13.96 -9.51 -14.49
CA LEU A 162 15.02 -8.88 -13.71
C LEU A 162 15.68 -9.84 -12.69
N PHE A 163 15.02 -10.95 -12.35
CA PHE A 163 15.62 -11.96 -11.47
C PHE A 163 16.77 -12.68 -12.17
N GLY A 164 16.56 -13.09 -13.43
CA GLY A 164 17.61 -13.69 -14.26
C GLY A 164 18.78 -12.74 -14.51
N LEU A 165 18.50 -11.45 -14.75
CA LEU A 165 19.52 -10.39 -14.86
C LEU A 165 20.40 -10.32 -13.60
N THR A 166 19.78 -10.41 -12.43
CA THR A 166 20.49 -10.33 -11.15
C THR A 166 21.43 -11.52 -10.94
N VAL A 167 20.95 -12.73 -11.25
CA VAL A 167 21.76 -13.96 -11.22
C VAL A 167 22.91 -13.87 -12.23
N ALA A 168 22.63 -13.41 -13.45
CA ALA A 168 23.63 -13.22 -14.49
C ALA A 168 24.73 -12.25 -14.06
N GLY A 169 24.38 -11.13 -13.41
CA GLY A 169 25.36 -10.18 -12.90
C GLY A 169 26.34 -10.77 -11.89
N PHE A 170 25.86 -11.61 -10.97
CA PHE A 170 26.74 -12.34 -10.05
C PHE A 170 27.66 -13.32 -10.78
N LEU A 171 27.10 -14.15 -11.68
CA LEU A 171 27.89 -15.15 -12.42
C LEU A 171 28.97 -14.48 -13.29
N GLN A 172 28.64 -13.36 -13.92
CA GLN A 172 29.60 -12.57 -14.70
C GLN A 172 30.78 -12.09 -13.84
N ASP A 173 30.52 -11.49 -12.67
CA ASP A 173 31.56 -11.00 -11.77
C ASP A 173 32.41 -12.13 -11.15
N ALA A 174 31.80 -13.30 -10.96
CA ALA A 174 32.49 -14.51 -10.52
C ALA A 174 33.32 -15.17 -11.63
N GLY A 175 33.22 -14.71 -12.88
CA GLY A 175 33.93 -15.27 -14.03
C GLY A 175 33.33 -16.58 -14.56
N ILE A 176 32.03 -16.81 -14.33
CA ILE A 176 31.32 -18.07 -14.61
C ILE A 176 30.30 -17.83 -15.71
N GLU A 177 30.35 -18.62 -16.80
CA GLU A 177 29.36 -18.56 -17.89
C GLU A 177 29.14 -17.15 -18.44
N THR A 178 30.22 -16.35 -18.51
CA THR A 178 30.20 -14.90 -18.74
C THR A 178 29.49 -14.50 -20.03
N ASP A 179 29.67 -15.24 -21.12
CA ASP A 179 28.97 -14.97 -22.39
C ASP A 179 27.45 -15.17 -22.27
N ARG A 180 27.02 -16.26 -21.61
CA ARG A 180 25.60 -16.55 -21.39
C ARG A 180 24.96 -15.61 -20.37
N ALA A 181 25.73 -15.19 -19.37
CA ALA A 181 25.33 -14.17 -18.41
C ALA A 181 25.07 -12.84 -19.13
N ARG A 182 26.01 -12.38 -19.97
CA ARG A 182 25.84 -11.15 -20.77
C ARG A 182 24.58 -11.19 -21.64
N GLN A 183 24.37 -12.27 -22.37
CA GLN A 183 23.15 -12.44 -23.19
C GLN A 183 21.86 -12.39 -22.38
N THR A 184 21.89 -12.89 -21.14
CA THR A 184 20.74 -12.80 -20.22
C THR A 184 20.49 -11.37 -19.76
N ILE A 185 21.55 -10.64 -19.41
CA ILE A 185 21.47 -9.22 -19.02
C ILE A 185 20.88 -8.40 -20.17
N ASP A 186 21.46 -8.52 -21.37
CA ASP A 186 21.02 -7.78 -22.56
C ASP A 186 19.53 -8.03 -22.84
N ARG A 187 19.12 -9.30 -22.90
CA ARG A 187 17.72 -9.69 -23.16
C ARG A 187 16.75 -9.15 -22.10
N ALA A 188 17.13 -9.17 -20.82
CA ALA A 188 16.27 -8.68 -19.75
C ALA A 188 16.13 -7.15 -19.80
N LEU A 189 17.24 -6.44 -20.08
CA LEU A 189 17.22 -4.99 -20.23
C LEU A 189 16.44 -4.56 -21.47
N GLU A 190 16.66 -5.18 -22.62
CA GLU A 190 15.87 -4.94 -23.84
C GLU A 190 14.37 -5.13 -23.59
N ARG A 191 14.00 -6.16 -22.82
CA ARG A 191 12.60 -6.43 -22.48
C ARG A 191 11.95 -5.32 -21.68
N ILE A 192 12.60 -4.82 -20.61
CA ILE A 192 11.99 -3.80 -19.76
C ILE A 192 11.83 -2.45 -20.46
N GLU A 193 12.60 -2.20 -21.53
CA GLU A 193 12.45 -0.99 -22.34
C GLU A 193 11.10 -0.92 -23.04
N GLU A 194 10.49 -2.06 -23.39
CA GLU A 194 9.14 -2.12 -23.96
C GLU A 194 8.06 -1.63 -22.99
N TRP A 195 8.36 -1.61 -21.68
CA TRP A 195 7.43 -1.24 -20.61
C TRP A 195 7.69 0.15 -20.06
N TRP A 196 8.75 0.83 -20.50
CA TRP A 196 9.04 2.19 -20.06
C TRP A 196 8.08 3.19 -20.71
N LEU A 197 7.39 3.98 -19.88
CA LEU A 197 6.36 4.91 -20.32
C LEU A 197 6.77 6.39 -20.23
N GLY A 198 8.00 6.68 -19.80
CA GLY A 198 8.45 8.03 -19.48
C GLY A 198 8.34 8.38 -17.98
N ASP A 199 8.92 9.51 -17.60
CA ASP A 199 8.87 10.11 -16.25
C ASP A 199 9.17 9.11 -15.10
N GLY A 200 10.09 8.18 -15.34
CA GLY A 200 10.46 7.16 -14.36
C GLY A 200 9.42 6.05 -14.12
N TRP A 201 8.40 5.88 -14.98
CA TRP A 201 7.37 4.85 -14.81
C TRP A 201 7.49 3.70 -15.81
N TYR A 202 7.25 2.50 -15.30
CA TYR A 202 7.16 1.25 -16.04
C TYR A 202 5.78 0.61 -15.81
N SER A 203 5.21 0.00 -16.84
CA SER A 203 3.92 -0.71 -16.74
C SER A 203 4.01 -2.07 -16.03
N ASP A 204 5.21 -2.64 -15.90
CA ASP A 204 5.44 -3.99 -15.36
C ASP A 204 4.68 -5.08 -16.14
N GLY A 205 5.07 -5.26 -17.40
CA GLY A 205 4.38 -6.13 -18.35
C GLY A 205 3.38 -5.36 -19.21
N PRO A 206 2.54 -6.08 -19.98
CA PRO A 206 1.55 -5.46 -20.87
C PRO A 206 0.40 -4.77 -20.12
N ASN A 207 0.28 -5.02 -18.81
CA ASN A 207 -0.78 -4.48 -17.99
C ASN A 207 -0.35 -3.11 -17.48
N ARG A 208 -1.25 -2.14 -17.41
CA ARG A 208 -0.94 -0.83 -16.84
C ARG A 208 -0.90 -0.90 -15.31
N SER A 209 -0.08 -1.78 -14.74
CA SER A 209 -0.01 -2.00 -13.30
C SER A 209 1.11 -1.16 -12.70
N PHE A 210 0.74 0.01 -12.19
CA PHE A 210 1.67 0.87 -11.45
C PHE A 210 1.48 0.60 -9.97
N ASP A 211 2.54 0.17 -9.29
CA ASP A 211 2.58 -0.05 -7.84
C ASP A 211 4.04 0.03 -7.36
N HIS A 212 4.30 -0.32 -6.09
CA HIS A 212 5.64 -0.25 -5.49
C HIS A 212 6.71 -1.12 -6.18
N TYR A 213 6.35 -2.06 -7.06
CA TYR A 213 7.31 -2.79 -7.90
C TYR A 213 8.06 -1.87 -8.87
N ASN A 214 7.51 -0.71 -9.23
CA ASN A 214 8.29 0.29 -9.95
C ASN A 214 9.58 0.64 -9.16
N ALA A 215 9.43 0.93 -7.87
CA ALA A 215 10.55 1.27 -6.99
C ALA A 215 11.44 0.04 -6.68
N TRP A 216 10.91 -1.00 -6.05
CA TRP A 216 11.72 -2.09 -5.49
C TRP A 216 12.04 -3.24 -6.45
N ALA A 217 11.62 -3.15 -7.71
CA ALA A 217 11.98 -4.10 -8.75
C ALA A 217 12.46 -3.40 -10.03
N MET A 218 11.59 -2.65 -10.72
CA MET A 218 11.87 -2.09 -12.06
C MET A 218 13.05 -1.13 -12.05
N HIS A 219 13.17 -0.28 -11.02
CA HIS A 219 14.37 0.54 -10.81
C HIS A 219 15.44 -0.18 -10.01
N PHE A 220 15.05 -0.91 -8.96
CA PHE A 220 15.99 -1.54 -8.04
C PHE A 220 17.01 -2.44 -8.74
N TYR A 221 16.56 -3.40 -9.55
CA TYR A 221 17.46 -4.41 -10.11
C TYR A 221 18.42 -3.86 -11.18
N PRO A 222 17.97 -3.11 -12.21
CA PRO A 222 18.89 -2.58 -13.22
C PRO A 222 19.92 -1.61 -12.63
N VAL A 223 19.48 -0.69 -11.76
CA VAL A 223 20.39 0.33 -11.19
C VAL A 223 21.34 -0.30 -10.18
N LEU A 224 20.89 -1.23 -9.33
CA LEU A 224 21.78 -1.96 -8.42
C LEU A 224 22.78 -2.82 -9.21
N HIS A 225 22.35 -3.48 -10.29
CA HIS A 225 23.24 -4.25 -11.14
C HIS A 225 24.35 -3.37 -11.74
N ALA A 226 23.97 -2.23 -12.32
CA ALA A 226 24.89 -1.25 -12.90
C ALA A 226 25.89 -0.73 -11.86
N HIS A 227 25.40 -0.34 -10.67
CA HIS A 227 26.22 0.15 -9.58
C HIS A 227 27.25 -0.89 -9.10
N LEU A 228 26.80 -2.13 -8.83
CA LEU A 228 27.68 -3.19 -8.36
C LEU A 228 28.69 -3.64 -9.43
N GLY A 229 28.35 -3.50 -10.72
CA GLY A 229 29.26 -3.79 -11.83
C GLY A 229 30.23 -2.66 -12.17
N GLY A 230 30.08 -1.48 -11.57
CA GLY A 230 30.83 -0.29 -11.98
C GLY A 230 30.51 0.16 -13.42
N ASP A 231 29.31 -0.15 -13.91
CA ASP A 231 28.89 0.16 -15.28
C ASP A 231 28.33 1.58 -15.38
N GLU A 232 29.20 2.52 -15.74
CA GLU A 232 28.86 3.94 -15.87
C GLU A 232 27.87 4.22 -17.01
N GLU A 233 27.92 3.46 -18.11
CA GLU A 233 27.01 3.65 -19.25
C GLU A 233 25.59 3.25 -18.86
N LEU A 234 25.46 2.12 -18.17
CA LEU A 234 24.18 1.62 -17.68
C LEU A 234 23.60 2.53 -16.60
N LEU A 235 24.44 3.06 -15.70
CA LEU A 235 24.03 4.08 -14.73
C LEU A 235 23.60 5.40 -15.40
N ALA A 236 24.29 5.85 -16.45
CA ALA A 236 23.89 7.05 -17.18
C ALA A 236 22.51 6.89 -17.87
N ARG A 237 22.12 5.66 -18.21
CA ARG A 237 20.79 5.35 -18.78
C ARG A 237 19.70 5.24 -17.72
N TYR A 238 19.91 4.43 -16.68
CA TYR A 238 18.86 4.11 -15.71
C TYR A 238 18.84 5.03 -14.48
N GLY A 239 19.96 5.66 -14.14
CA GLY A 239 20.09 6.61 -13.03
C GLY A 239 19.11 7.79 -13.13
N PRO A 240 19.07 8.54 -14.26
CA PRO A 240 18.10 9.61 -14.44
C PRO A 240 16.64 9.15 -14.32
N ARG A 241 16.32 7.94 -14.81
CA ARG A 241 14.97 7.37 -14.67
C ARG A 241 14.61 7.07 -13.21
N LEU A 242 15.57 6.59 -12.42
CA LEU A 242 15.39 6.43 -10.97
C LEU A 242 15.18 7.79 -10.29
N HIS A 243 15.97 8.80 -10.65
CA HIS A 243 15.79 10.16 -10.12
C HIS A 243 14.37 10.68 -10.39
N ASP A 244 13.90 10.61 -11.63
CA ASP A 244 12.56 11.07 -12.02
C ASP A 244 11.46 10.29 -11.30
N HIS A 245 11.64 8.96 -11.15
CA HIS A 245 10.73 8.14 -10.37
C HIS A 245 10.68 8.57 -8.92
N LEU A 246 11.83 8.86 -8.30
CA LEU A 246 11.90 9.29 -6.90
C LEU A 246 11.27 10.67 -6.66
N ASP A 247 11.28 11.58 -7.64
CA ASP A 247 10.58 12.86 -7.49
C ASP A 247 9.06 12.67 -7.31
N ALA A 248 8.47 11.69 -7.99
CA ALA A 248 7.08 11.31 -7.80
C ALA A 248 6.88 10.40 -6.57
N TYR A 249 7.69 9.35 -6.44
CA TYR A 249 7.51 8.29 -5.44
C TYR A 249 7.62 8.79 -4.01
N THR A 250 8.52 9.72 -3.73
CA THR A 250 8.72 10.29 -2.39
C THR A 250 7.50 11.08 -1.90
N ARG A 251 6.64 11.54 -2.81
CA ARG A 251 5.37 12.22 -2.50
C ARG A 251 4.25 11.24 -2.11
N MET A 252 4.49 9.93 -2.21
CA MET A 252 3.55 8.88 -1.79
C MET A 252 3.75 8.46 -0.32
N PHE A 253 4.46 9.26 0.49
CA PHE A 253 4.73 9.00 1.90
C PHE A 253 4.09 10.07 2.79
N GLY A 254 3.37 9.63 3.83
CA GLY A 254 2.81 10.50 4.84
C GLY A 254 3.87 11.07 5.77
N ALA A 255 3.53 12.16 6.47
CA ALA A 255 4.42 12.78 7.47
C ALA A 255 4.80 11.82 8.63
N ASP A 256 3.96 10.84 8.93
CA ASP A 256 4.23 9.80 9.92
C ASP A 256 5.17 8.69 9.41
N GLY A 257 5.62 8.76 8.16
CA GLY A 257 6.46 7.76 7.51
C GLY A 257 5.68 6.66 6.79
N ALA A 258 4.35 6.68 6.83
CA ALA A 258 3.50 5.69 6.18
C ALA A 258 3.68 5.72 4.65
N PRO A 259 4.11 4.62 4.00
CA PRO A 259 4.01 4.50 2.56
C PRO A 259 2.53 4.35 2.15
N MET A 260 2.17 4.80 0.95
CA MET A 260 0.82 4.63 0.40
C MET A 260 0.42 3.14 0.34
N PRO A 261 -0.68 2.70 0.97
CA PRO A 261 -1.16 1.33 0.87
C PRO A 261 -1.92 1.10 -0.45
N TYR A 262 -1.18 0.94 -1.53
CA TYR A 262 -1.69 0.87 -2.90
C TYR A 262 -1.01 -0.23 -3.73
N GLY A 263 -1.79 -0.91 -4.58
CA GLY A 263 -1.34 -2.05 -5.38
C GLY A 263 -1.12 -3.32 -4.57
N ARG A 264 -0.33 -4.24 -5.14
CA ARG A 264 -0.07 -5.57 -4.59
C ARG A 264 1.11 -5.61 -3.60
N SER A 265 1.22 -6.74 -2.91
CA SER A 265 2.36 -7.10 -2.04
C SER A 265 2.65 -6.11 -0.92
N LEU A 266 1.59 -5.51 -0.38
CA LEU A 266 1.67 -4.55 0.71
C LEU A 266 2.38 -5.10 1.96
N SER A 267 2.39 -6.42 2.17
CA SER A 267 3.10 -7.06 3.28
C SER A 267 4.62 -6.86 3.28
N TYR A 268 5.20 -6.31 2.20
CA TYR A 268 6.62 -5.99 2.10
C TYR A 268 7.00 -4.65 2.73
N ARG A 269 6.01 -3.79 3.05
CA ARG A 269 6.15 -2.65 3.98
C ARG A 269 7.34 -1.73 3.68
N PHE A 270 8.40 -1.83 4.49
CA PHE A 270 9.60 -1.01 4.42
C PHE A 270 10.55 -1.41 3.28
N ALA A 271 10.23 -2.41 2.46
CA ALA A 271 10.78 -2.52 1.11
C ALA A 271 10.59 -1.22 0.31
N ALA A 272 9.58 -0.41 0.65
CA ALA A 272 9.37 0.91 0.06
C ALA A 272 10.58 1.86 0.21
N ALA A 273 11.48 1.62 1.18
CA ALA A 273 12.71 2.40 1.35
C ALA A 273 13.85 1.99 0.39
N ALA A 274 13.70 0.89 -0.36
CA ALA A 274 14.79 0.33 -1.17
C ALA A 274 15.28 1.28 -2.27
N ALA A 275 14.38 1.86 -3.07
CA ALA A 275 14.76 2.79 -4.14
C ALA A 275 15.30 4.14 -3.60
N PRO A 276 14.72 4.76 -2.55
CA PRO A 276 15.34 5.91 -1.89
C PRO A 276 16.78 5.65 -1.43
N TRP A 277 17.07 4.49 -0.85
CA TRP A 277 18.44 4.12 -0.50
C TRP A 277 19.34 3.96 -1.71
N LEU A 278 18.84 3.33 -2.77
CA LEU A 278 19.58 3.15 -4.02
C LEU A 278 19.92 4.48 -4.68
N GLY A 279 18.98 5.44 -4.67
CA GLY A 279 19.21 6.78 -5.19
C GLY A 279 20.28 7.53 -4.40
N ALA A 280 20.28 7.46 -3.07
CA ALA A 280 21.32 8.05 -2.25
C ALA A 280 22.70 7.39 -2.44
N MET A 281 22.74 6.06 -2.61
CA MET A 281 23.97 5.31 -2.84
C MET A 281 24.59 5.59 -4.22
N THR A 282 23.76 5.82 -5.24
CA THR A 282 24.23 6.05 -6.62
C THR A 282 24.34 7.53 -7.00
N GLY A 283 23.82 8.43 -6.16
CA GLY A 283 23.75 9.87 -6.44
C GLY A 283 22.56 10.29 -7.32
N TYR A 284 21.74 9.35 -7.79
CA TYR A 284 20.55 9.62 -8.61
C TYR A 284 19.30 9.72 -7.74
N THR A 285 19.15 10.85 -7.05
CA THR A 285 17.99 11.13 -6.20
C THR A 285 17.71 12.62 -6.12
N PRO A 286 16.43 13.06 -6.07
CA PRO A 286 16.08 14.45 -5.80
C PRO A 286 16.21 14.81 -4.30
N LEU A 287 16.36 13.81 -3.43
CA LEU A 287 16.42 14.02 -1.98
C LEU A 287 17.83 14.38 -1.52
N ALA A 288 17.91 15.38 -0.64
CA ALA A 288 19.09 15.58 0.18
C ALA A 288 19.34 14.35 1.08
N PRO A 289 20.59 14.06 1.49
CA PRO A 289 20.89 12.89 2.32
C PRO A 289 20.09 12.84 3.63
N GLY A 290 19.86 13.99 4.28
CA GLY A 290 19.02 14.09 5.47
C GLY A 290 17.56 13.73 5.24
N ALA A 291 17.00 14.12 4.08
CA ALA A 291 15.63 13.79 3.68
C ALA A 291 15.49 12.29 3.33
N THR A 292 16.50 11.67 2.69
CA THR A 292 16.50 10.22 2.47
C THR A 292 16.45 9.46 3.78
N ARG A 293 17.30 9.83 4.76
CA ARG A 293 17.27 9.17 6.08
C ARG A 293 15.94 9.39 6.81
N ARG A 294 15.38 10.61 6.75
CA ARG A 294 14.06 10.93 7.31
C ARG A 294 12.96 10.02 6.76
N LEU A 295 12.93 9.85 5.44
CA LEU A 295 11.92 9.05 4.75
C LEU A 295 12.06 7.58 5.16
N ALA A 296 13.24 7.02 4.95
CA ALA A 296 13.47 5.60 5.19
C ALA A 296 13.28 5.25 6.67
N SER A 297 13.86 6.03 7.59
CA SER A 297 13.76 5.77 9.03
C SER A 297 12.34 5.98 9.53
N GLY A 298 11.62 6.99 9.00
CA GLY A 298 10.20 7.18 9.26
C GLY A 298 9.37 5.97 8.85
N THR A 299 9.63 5.41 7.66
CA THR A 299 8.94 4.21 7.17
C THR A 299 9.26 2.97 8.00
N LEU A 300 10.52 2.74 8.37
CA LEU A 300 10.87 1.59 9.21
C LEU A 300 10.22 1.72 10.60
N ARG A 301 10.32 2.92 11.20
CA ARG A 301 9.70 3.26 12.49
C ARG A 301 8.19 3.09 12.47
N TYR A 302 7.52 3.53 11.40
CA TYR A 302 6.06 3.39 11.23
C TYR A 302 5.57 1.95 11.41
N PHE A 303 6.37 0.95 11.03
CA PHE A 303 6.01 -0.46 11.14
C PHE A 303 6.56 -1.16 12.39
N LEU A 304 7.70 -0.70 12.93
CA LEU A 304 8.39 -1.35 14.04
C LEU A 304 8.14 -0.72 15.41
N ASP A 305 7.82 0.58 15.50
CA ASP A 305 7.59 1.21 16.79
C ASP A 305 6.32 0.72 17.48
N ARG A 306 6.37 0.73 18.82
CA ARG A 306 5.27 0.24 19.67
C ARG A 306 4.18 1.28 19.92
N ASP A 307 4.43 2.56 19.64
CA ASP A 307 3.50 3.67 19.82
C ASP A 307 3.86 4.81 18.87
N ALA A 308 3.21 4.89 17.71
CA ALA A 308 3.25 6.10 16.89
C ALA A 308 1.85 6.73 16.86
N ALA A 309 1.48 7.39 17.96
CA ALA A 309 0.61 8.55 17.77
C ALA A 309 1.38 9.55 16.89
N PRO A 310 0.74 10.20 15.91
CA PRO A 310 1.39 11.23 15.12
C PRO A 310 2.00 12.26 16.08
N GLN A 311 3.31 12.47 15.99
CA GLN A 311 3.93 13.58 16.70
C GLN A 311 3.31 14.86 16.13
N PRO A 312 2.79 15.77 16.97
CA PRO A 312 2.28 17.04 16.48
C PRO A 312 3.38 17.73 15.68
N SER A 313 3.03 18.20 14.48
CA SER A 313 3.92 19.00 13.64
C SER A 313 4.56 20.09 14.52
N PRO A 314 5.88 20.27 14.53
CA PRO A 314 6.47 21.37 15.27
C PRO A 314 5.85 22.66 14.76
N ALA A 315 5.23 23.42 15.67
CA ALA A 315 4.60 24.69 15.35
C ALA A 315 5.58 25.55 14.55
N PRO A 316 5.12 26.33 13.54
CA PRO A 316 5.99 27.24 12.81
C PRO A 316 6.71 28.12 13.83
N ALA A 317 8.05 28.10 13.79
CA ALA A 317 8.87 28.89 14.69
C ALA A 317 8.42 30.35 14.59
N ALA A 318 7.97 30.92 15.71
CA ALA A 318 7.70 32.34 15.78
C ALA A 318 8.99 33.11 15.40
N PRO A 319 8.88 34.24 14.69
CA PRO A 319 10.05 35.03 14.34
C PRO A 319 10.82 35.39 15.62
N VAL A 320 12.08 34.96 15.67
CA VAL A 320 12.99 35.26 16.78
C VAL A 320 13.23 36.76 16.79
N ASP A 321 12.85 37.43 17.87
CA ASP A 321 13.25 38.81 18.15
C ASP A 321 14.76 38.84 18.41
N PRO A 322 15.57 39.51 17.56
CA PRO A 322 17.02 39.54 17.70
C PRO A 322 17.52 40.39 18.89
N THR A 323 16.63 40.85 19.79
CA THR A 323 16.98 41.74 20.90
C THR A 323 16.82 41.17 22.32
N ALA A 324 16.41 39.90 22.47
CA ALA A 324 16.24 39.30 23.80
C ALA A 324 17.59 38.85 24.43
N PRO A 325 17.91 39.26 25.68
CA PRO A 325 19.18 38.92 26.33
C PRO A 325 19.24 37.47 26.84
N ILE A 326 20.39 36.83 26.64
CA ILE A 326 20.72 35.47 27.08
C ILE A 326 20.89 35.44 28.61
N VAL A 327 20.14 34.59 29.30
CA VAL A 327 20.29 34.32 30.75
C VAL A 327 21.15 33.06 30.97
N PRO A 328 22.10 33.03 31.92
CA PRO A 328 22.98 31.87 32.11
C PRO A 328 22.29 30.74 32.88
N VAL A 329 22.49 29.50 32.42
CA VAL A 329 22.06 28.26 33.08
C VAL A 329 23.01 27.93 34.24
N VAL A 330 22.45 27.60 35.41
CA VAL A 330 23.15 27.11 36.61
C VAL A 330 22.93 25.59 36.76
N PRO A 331 23.91 24.79 37.22
CA PRO A 331 23.79 23.33 37.25
C PRO A 331 23.24 22.82 38.58
N VAL A 332 22.41 21.77 38.56
CA VAL A 332 22.05 20.99 39.76
C VAL A 332 21.97 19.48 39.46
N ALA A 333 22.67 18.71 40.29
CA ALA A 333 22.49 17.29 40.64
C ALA A 333 22.62 17.20 42.19
N PRO A 334 22.25 16.12 42.94
CA PRO A 334 21.97 14.74 42.54
C PRO A 334 20.71 14.06 43.17
N VAL A 335 20.57 12.77 42.84
CA VAL A 335 19.51 11.76 43.05
C VAL A 335 19.36 11.20 44.49
N ALA A 336 18.15 10.76 44.90
CA ALA A 336 17.78 9.48 45.59
C ALA A 336 16.36 9.51 46.24
N PRO A 337 15.69 8.38 46.61
CA PRO A 337 15.78 6.98 46.16
C PRO A 337 14.42 6.36 45.72
N VAL A 338 14.49 5.19 45.09
CA VAL A 338 13.38 4.33 44.59
C VAL A 338 12.76 3.48 45.70
N ALA A 339 11.44 3.23 45.62
CA ALA A 339 10.76 2.11 46.29
C ALA A 339 9.94 1.29 45.25
N PRO A 340 9.76 -0.03 45.46
CA PRO A 340 9.41 -0.98 44.40
C PRO A 340 7.91 -1.23 44.30
N VAL A 341 7.39 -1.41 43.09
CA VAL A 341 6.10 -2.07 42.87
C VAL A 341 6.27 -3.08 41.74
N ASP A 342 6.37 -4.34 42.15
CA ASP A 342 6.18 -5.52 41.31
C ASP A 342 4.71 -5.62 40.83
N SER A 343 4.52 -6.37 39.75
CA SER A 343 3.27 -6.70 39.04
C SER A 343 2.78 -5.69 38.00
N VAL A 344 3.56 -5.56 36.91
CA VAL A 344 3.01 -5.10 35.64
C VAL A 344 2.08 -6.21 35.11
N VAL A 345 0.78 -6.05 35.31
CA VAL A 345 -0.21 -6.70 34.44
C VAL A 345 -0.09 -6.01 33.09
N PRO A 346 0.24 -6.70 31.98
CA PRO A 346 0.30 -6.05 30.68
C PRO A 346 -1.08 -5.51 30.31
N SER A 347 -1.15 -4.21 30.05
CA SER A 347 -2.31 -3.57 29.44
C SER A 347 -2.62 -4.23 28.09
N PRO A 348 -3.89 -4.52 27.75
CA PRO A 348 -4.30 -5.15 26.49
C PRO A 348 -4.08 -4.29 25.23
N LEU A 349 -3.34 -3.18 25.32
CA LEU A 349 -2.98 -2.31 24.19
C LEU A 349 -1.51 -2.46 23.72
N ALA A 350 -0.72 -3.36 24.31
CA ALA A 350 0.73 -3.49 24.05
C ALA A 350 1.19 -4.24 22.77
N ARG A 351 0.36 -4.41 21.72
CA ARG A 351 0.68 -5.35 20.61
C ARG A 351 0.17 -4.95 19.21
N ARG A 352 0.72 -3.94 18.55
CA ARG A 352 0.57 -3.80 17.08
C ARG A 352 1.89 -3.35 16.43
N ARG A 353 2.76 -4.32 16.16
CA ARG A 353 3.94 -4.20 15.30
C ARG A 353 3.71 -5.00 14.04
N ALA A 354 4.38 -4.64 12.94
CA ALA A 354 4.51 -5.51 11.78
C ALA A 354 5.11 -6.89 12.13
N THR A 355 5.67 -7.05 13.33
CA THR A 355 6.13 -8.31 13.91
C THR A 355 5.12 -8.92 14.90
N ASP A 356 5.04 -10.24 14.95
CA ASP A 356 4.32 -10.96 16.00
C ASP A 356 5.07 -10.98 17.35
N GLU A 357 4.55 -11.73 18.32
CA GLU A 357 5.14 -11.88 19.66
C GLU A 357 6.51 -12.58 19.67
N ARG A 358 6.88 -13.23 18.56
CA ARG A 358 8.16 -13.93 18.36
C ARG A 358 9.17 -13.04 17.63
N GLY A 359 8.79 -11.82 17.27
CA GLY A 359 9.61 -10.89 16.49
C GLY A 359 9.57 -11.15 14.98
N LEU A 360 8.68 -12.03 14.50
CA LEU A 360 8.60 -12.38 13.08
C LEU A 360 7.66 -11.45 12.33
N LEU A 361 8.08 -10.96 11.16
CA LEU A 361 7.21 -10.18 10.28
C LEU A 361 5.94 -10.97 9.91
N THR A 362 4.77 -10.36 10.07
CA THR A 362 3.48 -11.00 9.83
C THR A 362 3.03 -10.87 8.39
N LEU A 363 2.14 -11.76 7.94
CA LEU A 363 1.40 -11.61 6.69
C LEU A 363 0.30 -10.54 6.85
N GLY A 364 0.61 -9.30 6.47
CA GLY A 364 -0.35 -8.17 6.46
C GLY A 364 0.38 -6.84 6.50
N TRP A 365 -0.27 -5.79 7.01
CA TRP A 365 0.30 -4.43 7.06
C TRP A 365 0.86 -4.10 8.45
N HIS A 366 0.04 -3.65 9.39
CA HIS A 366 0.48 -3.43 10.79
C HIS A 366 0.53 -4.69 11.65
N GLY A 367 0.00 -5.78 11.13
CA GLY A 367 -0.14 -7.08 11.78
C GLY A 367 -0.76 -8.06 10.78
N PRO A 368 -1.23 -9.24 11.20
CA PRO A 368 -1.92 -10.16 10.31
C PRO A 368 -3.17 -9.51 9.71
N TYR A 369 -3.29 -9.53 8.39
CA TYR A 369 -4.47 -9.03 7.69
C TYR A 369 -4.61 -9.72 6.34
N GLU A 370 -5.39 -10.80 6.33
CA GLU A 370 -5.55 -11.69 5.19
C GLU A 370 -6.09 -11.04 3.90
N PRO A 371 -7.01 -10.05 3.95
CA PRO A 371 -7.61 -9.47 2.74
C PRO A 371 -6.63 -8.79 1.79
N ILE A 372 -5.40 -8.44 2.21
CA ILE A 372 -4.36 -7.88 1.33
C ILE A 372 -3.35 -8.92 0.82
N ILE A 373 -3.50 -10.19 1.20
CA ILE A 373 -2.50 -11.24 0.96
C ILE A 373 -2.77 -11.97 -0.34
N GLN A 374 -1.82 -11.87 -1.27
CA GLN A 374 -1.92 -12.54 -2.56
C GLN A 374 -1.75 -14.06 -2.44
N PRO A 375 -2.33 -14.86 -3.35
CA PRO A 375 -2.25 -16.33 -3.31
C PRO A 375 -0.81 -16.88 -3.31
N TYR A 376 0.12 -16.13 -3.89
CA TYR A 376 1.53 -16.48 -3.94
C TYR A 376 2.31 -16.15 -2.66
N SER A 377 1.69 -15.50 -1.66
CA SER A 377 2.37 -15.12 -0.42
C SER A 377 2.19 -16.19 0.65
N GLY A 378 3.32 -16.62 1.23
CA GLY A 378 3.42 -17.53 2.37
C GLY A 378 4.12 -16.88 3.58
N PRO A 379 4.36 -17.61 4.68
CA PRO A 379 4.78 -17.05 5.96
C PRO A 379 6.10 -16.25 5.90
N ALA A 380 7.00 -16.60 4.99
CA ALA A 380 8.28 -15.92 4.78
C ALA A 380 8.20 -14.75 3.80
N SER A 381 7.11 -14.60 3.04
CA SER A 381 7.02 -13.56 2.03
C SER A 381 7.22 -12.13 2.56
N PRO A 382 6.72 -11.76 3.77
CA PRO A 382 6.99 -10.46 4.37
C PRO A 382 8.46 -10.05 4.46
N TYR A 383 9.40 -11.00 4.50
CA TYR A 383 10.84 -10.70 4.54
C TYR A 383 11.40 -10.14 3.22
N TRP A 384 10.60 -10.00 2.16
CA TRP A 384 11.00 -9.14 1.03
C TRP A 384 11.30 -7.70 1.46
N ALA A 385 10.75 -7.30 2.61
CA ALA A 385 11.06 -6.07 3.33
C ALA A 385 12.56 -5.85 3.58
N SER A 386 13.38 -6.92 3.58
CA SER A 386 14.86 -6.86 3.67
C SER A 386 15.50 -5.90 2.66
N LYS A 387 14.90 -5.69 1.49
CA LYS A 387 15.37 -4.68 0.51
C LYS A 387 15.44 -3.27 1.08
N GLY A 388 14.59 -2.95 2.06
CA GLY A 388 14.59 -1.69 2.77
C GLY A 388 15.87 -1.42 3.54
N PHE A 389 16.71 -2.43 3.82
CA PHE A 389 17.98 -2.29 4.54
C PHE A 389 19.18 -2.03 3.63
N LEU A 390 18.98 -1.83 2.31
CA LEU A 390 20.04 -1.51 1.35
C LEU A 390 20.96 -0.37 1.82
N GLY A 391 20.41 0.61 2.54
CA GLY A 391 21.18 1.75 3.05
C GLY A 391 22.35 1.39 3.97
N LEU A 392 22.34 0.21 4.59
CA LEU A 392 23.45 -0.28 5.42
C LEU A 392 24.74 -0.51 4.61
N LEU A 393 24.66 -0.70 3.29
CA LEU A 393 25.84 -0.81 2.44
C LEU A 393 26.69 0.47 2.39
N MET A 394 26.08 1.64 2.58
CA MET A 394 26.83 2.90 2.65
C MET A 394 27.60 2.97 3.97
N PRO A 395 28.85 3.45 4.02
CA PRO A 395 29.65 3.47 5.25
C PRO A 395 29.09 4.46 6.29
N ALA A 396 29.42 4.27 7.57
CA ALA A 396 28.93 5.13 8.67
C ALA A 396 29.24 6.64 8.48
N GLY A 397 30.32 6.98 7.77
CA GLY A 397 30.67 8.36 7.44
C GLY A 397 29.90 8.98 6.27
N HIS A 398 29.10 8.19 5.55
CA HIS A 398 28.34 8.68 4.39
C HIS A 398 27.38 9.81 4.80
N PRO A 399 27.19 10.87 3.98
CA PRO A 399 26.31 11.99 4.31
C PRO A 399 24.88 11.59 4.72
N VAL A 400 24.37 10.47 4.20
CA VAL A 400 23.04 9.96 4.59
C VAL A 400 22.96 9.59 6.07
N TRP A 401 24.08 9.26 6.72
CA TRP A 401 24.15 8.91 8.14
C TRP A 401 24.63 10.08 9.02
N THR A 402 25.16 11.15 8.43
CA THR A 402 25.81 12.26 9.18
C THR A 402 25.16 13.63 8.96
N ALA A 403 24.43 13.84 7.86
CA ALA A 403 23.63 15.05 7.64
C ALA A 403 22.45 15.11 8.62
N THR A 404 21.99 16.30 9.01
CA THR A 404 20.79 16.43 9.87
C THR A 404 19.55 16.00 9.09
N GLU A 405 18.59 15.31 9.72
CA GLU A 405 17.32 14.97 9.03
C GLU A 405 16.58 16.23 8.57
N GLU A 406 16.00 16.14 7.38
CA GLU A 406 15.21 17.19 6.76
C GLU A 406 13.77 16.71 6.59
N ARG A 407 12.81 17.63 6.67
CA ARG A 407 11.37 17.33 6.56
C ARG A 407 11.02 16.81 5.16
N LEU A 408 10.05 15.90 5.09
CA LEU A 408 9.51 15.33 3.84
C LEU A 408 8.61 16.32 3.10
N PRO A 409 8.35 16.13 1.80
CA PRO A 409 7.43 16.98 1.04
C PRO A 409 6.07 17.19 1.73
N ALA A 410 5.45 16.11 2.22
CA ALA A 410 4.15 16.14 2.92
C ALA A 410 4.17 16.92 4.26
N GLU A 411 5.34 17.30 4.77
CA GLU A 411 5.49 18.06 6.02
C GLU A 411 5.72 19.56 5.79
N THR A 412 5.90 19.99 4.53
CA THR A 412 6.40 21.34 4.21
C THR A 412 5.33 22.26 3.64
N ALA A 413 4.54 21.79 2.68
CA ALA A 413 3.47 22.56 2.05
C ALA A 413 2.41 21.62 1.46
N ASP A 414 1.20 22.15 1.29
CA ASP A 414 0.20 21.49 0.47
C ASP A 414 0.70 21.37 -0.96
N ALA A 415 0.50 20.20 -1.58
CA ALA A 415 0.97 19.95 -2.93
C ALA A 415 0.03 19.04 -3.69
N VAL A 416 -0.07 19.31 -4.99
CA VAL A 416 -0.82 18.52 -5.96
C VAL A 416 0.10 18.18 -7.13
N THR A 417 0.26 16.89 -7.43
CA THR A 417 1.22 16.42 -8.44
C THR A 417 0.54 15.43 -9.38
N VAL A 418 0.45 15.79 -10.66
CA VAL A 418 -0.05 14.91 -11.72
C VAL A 418 1.06 13.96 -12.15
N LEU A 419 0.76 12.67 -12.19
CA LEU A 419 1.63 11.63 -12.71
C LEU A 419 1.11 11.21 -14.09
N GLY A 420 1.72 11.76 -15.14
CA GLY A 420 1.24 11.64 -16.53
C GLY A 420 1.15 10.20 -17.03
N PRO A 421 2.28 9.49 -17.19
CA PRO A 421 2.29 8.12 -17.72
C PRO A 421 1.37 7.14 -16.99
N PRO A 422 1.28 7.12 -15.65
CA PRO A 422 0.33 6.25 -14.95
C PRO A 422 -1.11 6.80 -14.89
N ALA A 423 -1.33 8.06 -15.28
CA ALA A 423 -2.58 8.81 -15.12
C ALA A 423 -3.10 8.77 -13.67
N MET A 424 -2.26 9.20 -12.75
CA MET A 424 -2.59 9.33 -11.32
C MET A 424 -2.39 10.77 -10.87
N LEU A 425 -2.97 11.12 -9.73
CA LEU A 425 -2.83 12.43 -9.10
C LEU A 425 -2.55 12.28 -7.61
N ILE A 426 -1.45 12.85 -7.14
CA ILE A 426 -1.09 12.88 -5.72
C ILE A 426 -1.54 14.22 -5.13
N GLN A 427 -2.16 14.17 -3.96
CA GLN A 427 -2.61 15.32 -3.19
C GLN A 427 -2.09 15.17 -1.75
N SER A 428 -1.40 16.18 -1.24
CA SER A 428 -0.89 16.19 0.13
C SER A 428 -1.25 17.48 0.86
N THR A 429 -1.46 17.36 2.16
CA THR A 429 -1.87 18.45 3.05
C THR A 429 -0.88 18.55 4.20
N ALA A 430 -0.14 19.66 4.31
CA ALA A 430 0.94 19.80 5.29
C ALA A 430 0.45 19.97 6.73
N ALA A 431 -0.78 20.49 6.90
CA ALA A 431 -1.38 20.70 8.21
C ALA A 431 -1.57 19.38 8.98
N ASP A 432 -1.93 18.30 8.29
CA ASP A 432 -2.17 16.97 8.87
C ASP A 432 -1.19 15.89 8.36
N GLY A 433 -0.36 16.23 7.38
CA GLY A 433 0.65 15.34 6.80
C GLY A 433 0.07 14.15 6.03
N LEU A 434 -1.22 14.21 5.65
CA LEU A 434 -1.87 13.17 4.86
C LEU A 434 -1.48 13.25 3.38
N VAL A 435 -1.38 12.08 2.75
CA VAL A 435 -1.23 11.94 1.30
C VAL A 435 -2.39 11.11 0.77
N ARG A 436 -2.96 11.55 -0.35
CA ARG A 436 -4.04 10.91 -1.09
C ARG A 436 -3.56 10.71 -2.53
N LEU A 437 -3.87 9.55 -3.11
CA LEU A 437 -3.57 9.21 -4.49
C LEU A 437 -4.88 8.90 -5.21
N HIS A 438 -5.15 9.60 -6.30
CA HIS A 438 -6.32 9.41 -7.15
C HIS A 438 -5.92 8.63 -8.41
N ASN A 439 -6.53 7.47 -8.62
CA ASN A 439 -6.15 6.53 -9.66
C ASN A 439 -7.12 6.61 -10.86
N HIS A 440 -6.59 6.97 -12.03
CA HIS A 440 -7.32 7.05 -13.30
C HIS A 440 -6.63 6.28 -14.45
N GLY A 441 -5.63 5.44 -14.16
CA GLY A 441 -4.95 4.72 -15.23
C GLY A 441 -4.16 3.49 -14.85
N SER A 442 -4.06 3.18 -13.55
CA SER A 442 -3.46 1.96 -13.08
C SER A 442 -4.49 0.87 -12.88
N ASN A 443 -4.19 -0.33 -13.35
CA ASN A 443 -5.09 -1.48 -13.42
C ASN A 443 -4.37 -2.76 -12.98
N HIS A 444 -5.14 -3.81 -12.67
CA HIS A 444 -4.63 -5.16 -12.48
C HIS A 444 -5.13 -6.09 -13.61
N VAL A 445 -4.52 -7.27 -13.73
CA VAL A 445 -4.97 -8.35 -14.61
C VAL A 445 -6.22 -9.01 -14.05
N GLY A 446 -7.27 -9.11 -14.87
CA GLY A 446 -8.50 -9.83 -14.53
C GLY A 446 -9.76 -9.04 -14.89
N GLU A 447 -10.90 -9.74 -14.93
CA GLU A 447 -12.23 -9.11 -15.09
C GLU A 447 -12.78 -8.60 -13.74
N ASP A 448 -12.29 -9.14 -12.62
CA ASP A 448 -12.70 -8.76 -11.27
C ASP A 448 -11.90 -7.56 -10.74
N ASP A 449 -12.58 -6.70 -9.99
CA ASP A 449 -11.97 -5.54 -9.33
C ASP A 449 -11.03 -5.98 -8.19
N ASP A 450 -9.72 -5.83 -8.39
CA ASP A 450 -8.74 -5.89 -7.30
C ASP A 450 -8.76 -4.56 -6.53
N PRO A 451 -9.11 -4.52 -5.23
CA PRO A 451 -9.16 -3.28 -4.45
C PRO A 451 -7.81 -2.54 -4.37
N GLY A 452 -6.69 -3.24 -4.62
CA GLY A 452 -5.38 -2.63 -4.78
C GLY A 452 -5.25 -1.71 -6.00
N TYR A 453 -6.13 -1.84 -7.00
CA TYR A 453 -6.07 -1.07 -8.26
C TYR A 453 -7.42 -0.48 -8.70
N SER A 454 -8.56 -1.02 -8.29
CA SER A 454 -9.87 -0.63 -8.81
C SER A 454 -10.47 0.62 -8.14
N ARG A 455 -9.93 1.11 -7.03
CA ARG A 455 -10.51 2.28 -6.33
C ARG A 455 -10.14 3.58 -7.03
N TYR A 456 -11.01 4.58 -6.94
CA TYR A 456 -10.70 5.92 -7.44
C TYR A 456 -9.66 6.63 -6.58
N ALA A 457 -9.56 6.31 -5.28
CA ALA A 457 -8.62 6.98 -4.39
C ALA A 457 -8.08 6.08 -3.26
N TYR A 458 -6.84 6.36 -2.86
CA TYR A 458 -6.07 5.70 -1.79
C TYR A 458 -5.47 6.77 -0.87
N SER A 459 -5.21 6.46 0.40
CA SER A 459 -4.51 7.39 1.30
C SER A 459 -3.59 6.67 2.27
N THR A 460 -2.62 7.39 2.81
CA THR A 460 -1.69 6.86 3.82
C THR A 460 -2.34 6.52 5.17
N ARG A 461 -3.62 6.88 5.38
CA ARG A 461 -4.35 6.70 6.65
C ARG A 461 -5.65 5.89 6.53
N THR A 462 -6.06 5.50 5.32
CA THR A 462 -7.28 4.70 5.07
C THR A 462 -6.97 3.50 4.21
N GLY A 463 -7.55 2.35 4.51
CA GLY A 463 -7.35 1.11 3.77
C GLY A 463 -8.61 0.67 3.06
N PHE A 464 -8.46 -0.13 2.01
CA PHE A 464 -9.61 -0.74 1.36
C PHE A 464 -10.34 -1.70 2.30
N THR A 465 -11.66 -1.76 2.12
CA THR A 465 -12.55 -2.54 2.96
C THR A 465 -12.62 -4.00 2.52
N SER A 466 -12.47 -4.90 3.48
CA SER A 466 -12.73 -6.33 3.30
C SER A 466 -14.23 -6.60 3.15
N PRO A 467 -14.64 -7.64 2.39
CA PRO A 467 -16.00 -8.16 2.45
C PRO A 467 -16.41 -8.49 3.90
N VAL A 468 -17.66 -8.20 4.27
CA VAL A 468 -18.19 -8.52 5.59
C VAL A 468 -18.48 -10.01 5.61
N SER A 469 -17.67 -10.78 6.33
CA SER A 469 -18.03 -12.16 6.67
C SER A 469 -19.16 -12.13 7.70
N THR A 470 -20.37 -12.50 7.30
CA THR A 470 -21.39 -12.93 8.25
C THR A 470 -20.94 -14.30 8.75
N GLY A 471 -20.54 -14.39 10.01
CA GLY A 471 -19.99 -15.62 10.59
C GLY A 471 -20.88 -16.83 10.34
N THR A 472 -20.40 -17.74 9.51
CA THR A 472 -20.78 -19.15 9.54
C THR A 472 -19.52 -19.95 9.82
N ASP A 473 -19.66 -20.79 10.84
CA ASP A 473 -18.67 -21.70 11.38
C ASP A 473 -17.94 -22.47 10.27
N MET A 474 -16.60 -22.46 10.30
CA MET A 474 -15.75 -23.24 9.39
C MET A 474 -15.83 -24.72 9.76
N GLY A 475 -16.93 -25.36 9.35
CA GLY A 475 -17.03 -26.81 9.28
C GLY A 475 -16.07 -27.34 8.21
N HIS A 476 -14.94 -27.89 8.64
CA HIS A 476 -14.07 -28.71 7.80
C HIS A 476 -14.88 -29.80 7.06
N PRO A 477 -14.70 -29.98 5.74
CA PRO A 477 -14.83 -31.31 5.18
C PRO A 477 -13.57 -32.08 5.55
N ALA A 478 -13.75 -33.12 6.37
CA ALA A 478 -12.75 -34.14 6.63
C ALA A 478 -12.26 -34.78 5.33
N GLY A 479 -11.00 -35.23 5.33
CA GLY A 479 -10.23 -35.55 4.15
C GLY A 479 -10.74 -36.70 3.28
N SER A 480 -10.22 -36.71 2.05
CA SER A 480 -9.96 -37.94 1.32
C SER A 480 -8.53 -37.89 0.78
N ALA A 481 -7.68 -38.72 1.36
CA ALA A 481 -6.40 -39.07 0.79
C ALA A 481 -6.64 -39.79 -0.54
N SER A 482 -5.98 -39.35 -1.62
CA SER A 482 -5.85 -40.15 -2.84
C SER A 482 -4.37 -40.26 -3.18
N ALA A 483 -3.93 -41.52 -3.23
CA ALA A 483 -2.55 -41.94 -3.37
C ALA A 483 -1.98 -41.64 -4.76
N ALA A 484 -0.66 -41.45 -4.80
CA ALA A 484 0.15 -41.33 -6.00
C ALA A 484 0.00 -42.57 -6.91
N ALA A 485 0.00 -42.31 -8.23
CA ALA A 485 0.31 -43.30 -9.26
C ALA A 485 1.27 -42.66 -10.30
N PRO A 486 2.18 -43.45 -10.90
CA PRO A 486 3.38 -42.94 -11.55
C PRO A 486 3.11 -42.44 -12.97
N ALA A 487 3.83 -41.39 -13.39
CA ALA A 487 3.83 -40.92 -14.76
C ALA A 487 4.75 -41.80 -15.65
N PRO A 488 4.36 -42.17 -16.88
CA PRO A 488 5.22 -42.89 -17.82
C PRO A 488 6.20 -41.93 -18.54
N ALA A 489 7.31 -42.51 -19.01
CA ALA A 489 8.41 -41.87 -19.75
C ALA A 489 8.01 -41.39 -21.18
N PRO A 490 8.81 -40.53 -21.84
CA PRO A 490 8.30 -39.49 -22.75
C PRO A 490 8.23 -39.94 -24.22
N ALA A 491 7.26 -39.39 -24.95
CA ALA A 491 7.28 -39.33 -26.41
C ALA A 491 7.13 -37.86 -26.85
N ALA A 492 7.93 -37.48 -27.85
CA ALA A 492 8.03 -36.11 -28.37
C ALA A 492 6.73 -35.63 -29.04
N VAL A 493 6.25 -34.43 -28.66
CA VAL A 493 5.13 -33.70 -29.30
C VAL A 493 5.43 -32.18 -29.20
N PRO A 494 5.10 -31.35 -30.22
CA PRO A 494 5.67 -30.01 -30.40
C PRO A 494 5.01 -28.91 -29.55
N ALA A 495 5.66 -27.74 -29.56
CA ALA A 495 5.42 -26.55 -28.74
C ALA A 495 3.94 -26.20 -28.46
N PRO A 496 3.56 -25.88 -27.19
CA PRO A 496 2.22 -25.41 -26.88
C PRO A 496 2.09 -23.89 -27.08
N ALA A 497 0.94 -23.50 -27.64
CA ALA A 497 0.42 -22.14 -27.72
C ALA A 497 0.11 -21.57 -26.30
N PRO A 498 -0.03 -20.25 -26.11
CA PRO A 498 -0.13 -19.65 -24.79
C PRO A 498 -1.38 -20.13 -24.05
N ALA A 499 -1.17 -20.67 -22.85
CA ALA A 499 -2.25 -21.09 -21.97
C ALA A 499 -2.95 -19.85 -21.39
N THR A 500 -4.22 -19.69 -21.75
CA THR A 500 -5.17 -18.84 -21.05
C THR A 500 -5.35 -19.39 -19.62
N PRO A 501 -5.26 -18.57 -18.55
CA PRO A 501 -5.63 -19.05 -17.23
C PRO A 501 -7.14 -19.28 -17.21
N THR A 502 -7.55 -20.54 -17.05
CA THR A 502 -8.93 -20.86 -16.67
C THR A 502 -9.20 -20.26 -15.31
N ALA A 503 -10.11 -19.28 -15.26
CA ALA A 503 -10.66 -18.74 -14.03
C ALA A 503 -11.19 -19.90 -13.18
N ALA A 504 -10.64 -20.08 -11.98
CA ALA A 504 -11.28 -20.89 -10.97
C ALA A 504 -12.60 -20.18 -10.62
N THR A 505 -13.71 -20.70 -11.13
CA THR A 505 -15.04 -20.23 -10.77
C THR A 505 -15.20 -20.45 -9.28
N VAL A 506 -15.18 -19.38 -8.49
CA VAL A 506 -15.70 -19.41 -7.12
C VAL A 506 -17.16 -19.86 -7.25
N PRO A 507 -17.62 -20.92 -6.55
CA PRO A 507 -19.02 -21.30 -6.59
C PRO A 507 -19.85 -20.10 -6.15
N ASN A 508 -20.88 -19.77 -6.92
CA ASN A 508 -21.84 -18.69 -6.66
C ASN A 508 -22.07 -18.50 -5.15
N ALA A 509 -21.75 -17.29 -4.66
CA ALA A 509 -22.16 -16.90 -3.32
C ALA A 509 -23.67 -17.11 -3.18
N PRO A 510 -24.15 -17.76 -2.10
CA PRO A 510 -25.57 -17.98 -1.92
C PRO A 510 -26.32 -16.64 -1.88
N ALA A 511 -27.47 -16.58 -2.56
CA ALA A 511 -28.37 -15.43 -2.52
C ALA A 511 -28.65 -15.04 -1.06
N GLY A 512 -28.15 -13.88 -0.64
CA GLY A 512 -28.29 -13.37 0.73
C GLY A 512 -26.98 -12.94 1.41
N SER A 513 -25.80 -13.14 0.81
CA SER A 513 -24.56 -12.54 1.34
C SER A 513 -24.52 -11.04 1.02
N GLN A 514 -24.68 -10.18 2.02
CA GLN A 514 -24.59 -8.73 1.86
C GLN A 514 -23.12 -8.36 1.53
N VAL A 515 -22.82 -8.05 0.27
CA VAL A 515 -21.48 -7.63 -0.16
C VAL A 515 -21.12 -6.33 0.56
N SER A 516 -19.95 -6.28 1.20
CA SER A 516 -19.51 -5.04 1.87
C SER A 516 -19.37 -3.93 0.85
N PRO A 517 -19.87 -2.71 1.14
CA PRO A 517 -19.68 -1.59 0.22
C PRO A 517 -18.19 -1.31 0.04
N CYS A 518 -17.75 -1.24 -1.22
CA CYS A 518 -16.41 -0.80 -1.58
C CYS A 518 -16.27 0.71 -1.33
N ASP A 519 -15.15 1.14 -0.80
CA ASP A 519 -14.85 2.55 -0.59
C ASP A 519 -14.20 3.20 -1.82
N ASN A 520 -14.35 4.52 -1.97
CA ASN A 520 -13.90 5.27 -3.16
C ASN A 520 -14.32 4.61 -4.49
N HIS A 521 -15.60 4.23 -4.60
CA HIS A 521 -16.18 3.56 -5.75
C HIS A 521 -17.35 4.36 -6.33
N PHE A 522 -17.56 4.27 -7.64
CA PHE A 522 -18.75 4.76 -8.32
C PHE A 522 -19.30 3.64 -9.19
N ALA A 523 -20.55 3.26 -8.96
CA ALA A 523 -21.17 2.09 -9.59
C ALA A 523 -22.63 2.33 -9.97
N LEU A 524 -23.08 1.58 -10.98
CA LEU A 524 -24.50 1.31 -11.15
C LEU A 524 -24.94 0.31 -10.08
N VAL A 525 -26.17 0.44 -9.59
CA VAL A 525 -26.80 -0.48 -8.65
C VAL A 525 -27.87 -1.27 -9.40
N ILE A 526 -27.59 -2.55 -9.66
CA ILE A 526 -28.44 -3.47 -10.40
C ILE A 526 -28.86 -4.58 -9.45
N ASP A 527 -30.17 -4.79 -9.29
CA ASP A 527 -30.74 -5.80 -8.39
C ASP A 527 -30.24 -5.71 -6.92
N GLY A 528 -29.82 -4.51 -6.50
CA GLY A 528 -29.27 -4.23 -5.17
C GLY A 528 -27.74 -4.31 -5.07
N ASP A 529 -27.08 -4.86 -6.08
CA ASP A 529 -25.63 -5.04 -6.13
C ASP A 529 -24.94 -3.93 -6.92
N SER A 530 -23.73 -3.56 -6.50
CA SER A 530 -22.92 -2.55 -7.19
C SER A 530 -22.09 -3.21 -8.30
N THR A 531 -22.08 -2.64 -9.49
CA THR A 531 -21.19 -3.08 -10.57
C THR A 531 -19.72 -2.91 -10.19
N SER A 532 -18.83 -3.70 -10.80
CA SER A 532 -17.39 -3.41 -10.78
C SER A 532 -17.10 -2.09 -11.51
N ARG A 533 -15.92 -1.50 -11.25
CA ARG A 533 -15.39 -0.37 -12.00
C ARG A 533 -14.87 -0.85 -13.34
N GLY A 534 -14.16 -1.99 -13.34
CA GLY A 534 -13.39 -2.47 -14.48
C GLY A 534 -12.14 -1.64 -14.76
N PRO A 535 -11.36 -2.00 -15.80
CA PRO A 535 -10.10 -1.32 -16.11
C PRO A 535 -10.33 0.13 -16.57
N ALA A 536 -9.58 1.05 -15.98
CA ALA A 536 -9.59 2.46 -16.34
C ALA A 536 -8.69 2.72 -17.56
N THR A 537 -9.26 3.35 -18.58
CA THR A 537 -8.50 3.91 -19.71
C THR A 537 -8.34 5.41 -19.48
N PRO A 538 -7.09 5.93 -19.36
CA PRO A 538 -6.86 7.37 -19.26
C PRO A 538 -7.46 8.14 -20.42
N LEU A 539 -8.07 9.30 -20.16
CA LEU A 539 -8.60 10.18 -21.20
C LEU A 539 -7.82 11.48 -21.31
N ALA A 540 -7.60 12.15 -20.17
CA ALA A 540 -6.91 13.44 -20.12
C ALA A 540 -6.42 13.72 -18.69
N ALA A 541 -5.49 14.66 -18.58
CA ALA A 541 -5.05 15.23 -17.32
C ALA A 541 -4.68 16.70 -17.53
N GLY A 542 -4.69 17.47 -16.46
CA GLY A 542 -4.22 18.85 -16.44
C GLY A 542 -3.83 19.27 -15.03
N PRO A 543 -3.45 20.55 -14.81
CA PRO A 543 -3.04 21.02 -13.49
C PRO A 543 -4.13 20.75 -12.45
N GLY A 544 -3.80 19.88 -11.48
CA GLY A 544 -4.70 19.52 -10.39
C GLY A 544 -5.86 18.58 -10.74
N TRP A 545 -5.88 17.96 -11.92
CA TRP A 545 -6.93 17.01 -12.27
C TRP A 545 -6.50 15.89 -13.22
N VAL A 546 -7.22 14.76 -13.13
CA VAL A 546 -7.06 13.57 -13.99
C VAL A 546 -8.43 13.01 -14.36
N ALA A 547 -8.54 12.40 -15.54
CA ALA A 547 -9.77 11.79 -16.03
C ALA A 547 -9.52 10.47 -16.76
N SER A 548 -10.51 9.58 -16.65
CA SER A 548 -10.51 8.25 -17.25
C SER A 548 -11.90 7.85 -17.71
N VAL A 549 -11.97 6.82 -18.53
CA VAL A 549 -13.21 6.12 -18.84
C VAL A 549 -13.13 4.67 -18.41
N THR A 550 -14.24 4.15 -17.92
CA THR A 550 -14.44 2.72 -17.65
C THR A 550 -15.70 2.21 -18.36
N THR A 551 -15.79 0.88 -18.49
CA THR A 551 -16.91 0.18 -19.12
C THR A 551 -17.41 -0.90 -18.16
N PRO A 552 -18.20 -0.53 -17.13
CA PRO A 552 -18.62 -1.48 -16.09
C PRO A 552 -19.64 -2.52 -16.59
N LEU A 553 -20.37 -2.20 -17.67
CA LEU A 553 -21.31 -3.09 -18.34
C LEU A 553 -21.19 -2.90 -19.86
N PRO A 554 -21.52 -3.92 -20.67
CA PRO A 554 -21.60 -3.78 -22.12
C PRO A 554 -22.50 -2.61 -22.52
N GLY A 555 -22.00 -1.71 -23.37
CA GLY A 555 -22.75 -0.54 -23.85
C GLY A 555 -22.81 0.66 -22.88
N VAL A 556 -22.36 0.49 -21.63
CA VAL A 556 -22.30 1.59 -20.64
C VAL A 556 -20.88 2.11 -20.53
N ARG A 557 -20.71 3.42 -20.61
CA ARG A 557 -19.43 4.10 -20.34
C ARG A 557 -19.58 5.04 -19.16
N ILE A 558 -18.59 5.08 -18.29
CA ILE A 558 -18.50 6.07 -17.20
C ILE A 558 -17.25 6.90 -17.41
N VAL A 559 -17.43 8.17 -17.75
CA VAL A 559 -16.33 9.15 -17.76
C VAL A 559 -16.20 9.72 -16.36
N SER A 560 -15.04 9.51 -15.75
CA SER A 560 -14.77 9.94 -14.38
C SER A 560 -13.61 10.92 -14.36
N ALA A 561 -13.74 12.00 -13.61
CA ALA A 561 -12.68 12.98 -13.40
C ALA A 561 -12.58 13.38 -11.92
N THR A 562 -11.36 13.61 -11.46
CA THR A 562 -11.08 14.12 -10.12
C THR A 562 -10.28 15.41 -10.23
N VAL A 563 -10.77 16.49 -9.61
CA VAL A 563 -10.08 17.78 -9.48
C VAL A 563 -9.82 18.04 -8.00
N VAL A 564 -8.61 18.46 -7.64
CA VAL A 564 -8.24 18.64 -6.22
C VAL A 564 -7.63 20.02 -5.97
N HIS A 565 -7.90 20.54 -4.77
CA HIS A 565 -7.32 21.80 -4.28
C HIS A 565 -7.26 21.79 -2.76
N GLY A 566 -6.08 22.03 -2.17
CA GLY A 566 -5.87 21.84 -0.72
C GLY A 566 -6.32 20.44 -0.28
N ARG A 567 -7.26 20.36 0.67
CA ARG A 567 -7.91 19.09 1.11
C ARG A 567 -9.24 18.76 0.40
N ALA A 568 -9.67 19.58 -0.55
CA ALA A 568 -10.92 19.41 -1.26
C ALA A 568 -10.74 18.52 -2.50
N GLU A 569 -11.74 17.69 -2.77
CA GLU A 569 -11.80 16.81 -3.93
C GLU A 569 -13.15 17.01 -4.63
N LEU A 570 -13.14 17.48 -5.88
CA LEU A 570 -14.31 17.44 -6.75
C LEU A 570 -14.29 16.14 -7.55
N ARG A 571 -15.30 15.29 -7.35
CA ARG A 571 -15.45 14.01 -8.05
C ARG A 571 -16.61 14.10 -9.02
N VAL A 572 -16.34 13.79 -10.29
CA VAL A 572 -17.29 13.94 -11.40
C VAL A 572 -17.42 12.61 -12.13
N HIS A 573 -18.65 12.18 -12.36
CA HIS A 573 -18.96 10.95 -13.09
C HIS A 573 -20.09 11.21 -14.09
N LEU A 574 -19.81 11.04 -15.38
CA LEU A 574 -20.79 11.09 -16.46
C LEU A 574 -21.07 9.68 -16.95
N VAL A 575 -22.28 9.20 -16.71
CA VAL A 575 -22.76 7.90 -17.17
C VAL A 575 -23.40 8.06 -18.53
N VAL A 576 -22.97 7.25 -19.49
CA VAL A 576 -23.45 7.24 -20.88
C VAL A 576 -23.94 5.85 -21.23
N GLY A 577 -25.18 5.75 -21.73
CA GLY A 577 -25.75 4.52 -22.28
C GLY A 577 -26.43 3.58 -21.27
N ALA A 578 -26.58 3.99 -20.00
CA ALA A 578 -27.40 3.27 -19.03
C ALA A 578 -28.89 3.66 -19.16
N ASP A 579 -29.79 2.74 -18.80
CA ASP A 579 -31.23 2.97 -18.87
C ASP A 579 -31.70 4.01 -17.84
N ALA A 580 -32.69 4.82 -18.22
CA ALA A 580 -33.32 5.75 -17.30
C ALA A 580 -34.01 4.97 -16.16
N GLY A 581 -33.83 5.44 -14.92
CA GLY A 581 -34.30 4.76 -13.72
C GLY A 581 -33.27 3.84 -13.06
N THR A 582 -32.16 3.52 -13.73
CA THR A 582 -31.06 2.78 -13.10
C THR A 582 -30.47 3.59 -11.94
N SER A 583 -30.30 2.95 -10.78
CA SER A 583 -29.70 3.60 -9.60
C SER A 583 -28.19 3.66 -9.73
N VAL A 584 -27.57 4.70 -9.16
CA VAL A 584 -26.11 4.80 -9.00
C VAL A 584 -25.75 5.00 -7.54
N ARG A 585 -24.53 4.61 -7.18
CA ARG A 585 -23.94 4.86 -5.87
C ARG A 585 -22.50 5.36 -6.00
N GLN A 586 -22.18 6.43 -5.28
CA GLN A 586 -20.81 6.85 -5.03
C GLN A 586 -20.47 6.65 -3.55
N THR A 587 -19.32 6.08 -3.26
CA THR A 587 -18.78 5.95 -1.90
C THR A 587 -17.55 6.85 -1.68
N GLY A 588 -17.38 7.29 -0.44
CA GLY A 588 -16.25 8.10 0.02
C GLY A 588 -15.15 7.24 0.65
N TRP A 589 -14.34 7.88 1.49
CA TRP A 589 -13.25 7.26 2.24
C TRP A 589 -13.77 6.34 3.36
N ALA A 590 -13.18 5.15 3.50
CA ALA A 590 -13.43 4.27 4.65
C ALA A 590 -12.65 4.73 5.90
N ILE A 591 -13.38 4.95 6.99
CA ILE A 591 -12.83 5.32 8.30
C ILE A 591 -12.90 4.12 9.24
N ALA A 592 -11.74 3.67 9.72
CA ALA A 592 -11.64 2.51 10.60
C ALA A 592 -12.24 2.79 11.99
N THR A 593 -13.06 1.87 12.50
CA THR A 593 -13.70 1.98 13.82
C THR A 593 -13.24 0.86 14.75
N THR A 594 -13.17 1.18 16.05
CA THR A 594 -12.73 0.23 17.10
C THR A 594 -13.82 -0.67 17.62
N SER A 595 -15.10 -0.31 17.41
CA SER A 595 -16.24 -1.14 17.80
C SER A 595 -16.69 -2.01 16.63
N THR A 596 -16.64 -3.33 16.80
CA THR A 596 -17.46 -4.26 16.01
C THR A 596 -18.92 -4.07 16.42
N SER A 597 -19.59 -3.05 15.87
CA SER A 597 -21.04 -2.91 16.01
C SER A 597 -21.70 -4.03 15.21
N SER A 598 -22.51 -4.88 15.85
CA SER A 598 -23.45 -5.73 15.11
C SER A 598 -24.32 -4.84 14.23
N ALA A 599 -24.57 -5.26 12.99
CA ALA A 599 -25.40 -4.54 12.04
C ALA A 599 -26.81 -4.32 12.60
N ALA A 600 -27.04 -3.15 13.20
CA ALA A 600 -28.35 -2.56 13.34
C ALA A 600 -28.29 -1.21 12.63
N ALA A 601 -28.94 -1.12 11.48
CA ALA A 601 -29.14 0.14 10.78
C ALA A 601 -29.80 1.10 11.78
N THR A 602 -29.03 2.07 12.29
CA THR A 602 -29.60 3.14 13.11
C THR A 602 -30.21 4.14 12.13
N THR A 603 -31.43 3.84 11.69
CA THR A 603 -32.30 4.86 11.12
C THR A 603 -32.60 5.82 12.25
N THR A 604 -32.12 7.05 12.16
CA THR A 604 -32.57 8.10 13.08
C THR A 604 -34.00 8.45 12.69
N THR A 605 -34.97 7.73 13.27
CA THR A 605 -36.39 8.01 13.10
C THR A 605 -36.79 9.05 14.14
N THR A 606 -37.04 10.29 13.70
CA THR A 606 -37.77 11.28 14.52
C THR A 606 -39.15 10.71 14.85
N ALA A 607 -39.46 10.61 16.14
CA ALA A 607 -40.75 10.15 16.62
C ALA A 607 -41.85 11.16 16.23
N THR A 608 -42.72 10.78 15.29
CA THR A 608 -43.98 11.48 15.04
C THR A 608 -45.00 10.98 16.05
N THR A 609 -45.40 11.82 17.00
CA THR A 609 -46.57 11.59 17.85
C THR A 609 -47.82 11.57 16.98
N ALA A 610 -48.36 10.39 16.72
CA ALA A 610 -49.67 10.21 16.11
C ALA A 610 -50.75 10.49 17.16
N ALA A 611 -51.47 11.61 17.01
CA ALA A 611 -52.72 11.83 17.71
C ALA A 611 -53.81 10.98 17.04
N THR A 612 -54.29 9.96 17.75
CA THR A 612 -55.45 9.15 17.40
C THR A 612 -56.73 9.97 17.52
N GLY A 613 -57.51 10.05 16.44
CA GLY A 613 -58.88 10.52 16.46
C GLY A 613 -59.86 9.37 16.71
N THR A 614 -60.84 9.61 17.59
CA THR A 614 -62.10 8.86 17.68
C THR A 614 -63.23 9.86 17.98
N GLU A 615 -64.27 9.85 17.14
CA GLU A 615 -65.58 10.50 17.33
C GLU A 615 -66.31 9.83 18.53
N THR A 616 -67.33 10.34 19.24
CA THR A 616 -68.43 11.28 18.96
C THR A 616 -69.11 11.65 20.30
N THR A 617 -70.05 12.62 20.26
CA THR A 617 -71.25 12.85 21.12
C THR A 617 -71.28 13.98 22.18
N THR A 618 -72.01 15.05 21.79
CA THR A 618 -73.08 15.80 22.50
C THR A 618 -72.82 16.55 23.81
N GLY A 619 -73.18 17.85 23.82
CA GLY A 619 -73.76 18.51 25.01
C GLY A 619 -73.43 19.99 25.27
N THR A 620 -74.25 20.89 24.71
CA THR A 620 -74.86 22.09 25.36
C THR A 620 -74.05 23.20 26.09
N THR A 621 -74.22 24.43 25.54
CA THR A 621 -74.64 25.73 26.14
C THR A 621 -73.71 26.61 27.00
N GLY A 622 -73.58 27.87 26.53
CA GLY A 622 -73.57 29.15 27.29
C GLY A 622 -72.29 29.51 28.03
N GLU A 623 -71.87 30.76 28.26
CA GLU A 623 -72.40 32.10 28.01
C GLU A 623 -71.30 33.10 28.46
N ALA A 624 -71.29 34.31 27.88
CA ALA A 624 -70.81 35.60 28.41
C ALA A 624 -69.30 35.92 28.70
N ALA A 625 -68.89 37.06 28.12
CA ALA A 625 -67.67 37.88 28.33
C ALA A 625 -67.87 38.86 29.54
N PRO A 626 -67.04 39.93 29.81
CA PRO A 626 -65.81 40.42 29.16
C PRO A 626 -64.71 41.04 30.10
N GLN A 627 -63.69 41.64 29.46
CA GLN A 627 -62.81 42.77 29.90
C GLN A 627 -61.67 42.53 30.92
N SER A 628 -60.42 42.73 30.48
CA SER A 628 -59.70 44.01 30.69
C SER A 628 -58.38 44.05 29.91
N ALA A 629 -58.10 45.21 29.32
CA ALA A 629 -56.94 45.51 28.48
C ALA A 629 -55.69 45.80 29.32
N LEU A 630 -54.57 45.19 28.93
CA LEU A 630 -53.21 45.65 29.22
C LEU A 630 -52.35 45.21 28.03
N THR A 631 -51.75 46.19 27.36
CA THR A 631 -50.81 46.01 26.25
C THR A 631 -49.38 45.90 26.80
N PRO A 632 -48.65 44.81 26.52
CA PRO A 632 -47.19 44.78 26.62
C PRO A 632 -46.56 44.31 25.28
N PRO A 633 -45.23 44.37 25.14
CA PRO A 633 -44.54 44.67 23.87
C PRO A 633 -44.44 43.47 22.92
N ALA A 634 -44.11 43.78 21.66
CA ALA A 634 -43.95 42.81 20.58
C ALA A 634 -42.94 41.69 20.93
N PRO A 635 -43.28 40.41 20.69
CA PRO A 635 -42.35 39.30 20.84
C PRO A 635 -41.46 39.15 19.61
N ALA A 636 -40.22 38.71 19.86
CA ALA A 636 -39.21 38.37 18.87
C ALA A 636 -39.72 37.33 17.85
N GLU A 637 -39.29 37.48 16.59
CA GLU A 637 -39.45 36.46 15.57
C GLU A 637 -38.77 35.14 16.00
N PRO A 638 -39.41 33.97 15.79
CA PRO A 638 -38.76 32.70 16.02
C PRO A 638 -37.73 32.42 14.91
N ALA A 639 -36.49 32.21 15.33
CA ALA A 639 -35.40 31.78 14.48
C ALA A 639 -35.79 30.53 13.68
N ALA A 640 -35.66 30.61 12.36
CA ALA A 640 -35.74 29.47 11.46
C ALA A 640 -34.63 28.46 11.83
N ALA A 641 -35.03 27.24 12.21
CA ALA A 641 -34.11 26.14 12.41
C ALA A 641 -33.57 25.66 11.05
N HIS A 642 -32.29 25.94 10.78
CA HIS A 642 -31.53 25.35 9.68
C HIS A 642 -31.38 23.84 9.89
N LEU A 643 -31.97 23.03 9.01
CA LEU A 643 -31.61 21.62 8.79
C LEU A 643 -30.33 21.58 7.96
N LEU A 644 -29.20 21.16 8.56
CA LEU A 644 -27.91 21.03 7.86
C LEU A 644 -27.72 19.60 7.32
N ALA A 645 -27.41 19.52 6.02
CA ALA A 645 -27.22 18.33 5.20
C ALA A 645 -25.75 17.84 5.21
N HIS A 646 -25.17 17.54 6.38
CA HIS A 646 -23.78 17.13 6.51
C HIS A 646 -23.60 15.89 7.39
N ALA A 647 -22.82 14.91 6.91
CA ALA A 647 -22.46 13.70 7.65
C ALA A 647 -20.92 13.59 7.77
N SER A 648 -20.43 13.07 8.91
CA SER A 648 -19.00 12.88 9.20
C SER A 648 -18.78 11.64 10.07
N ALA A 649 -17.74 10.86 9.79
CA ALA A 649 -17.33 9.67 10.56
C ALA A 649 -15.97 9.91 11.26
N HIS A 650 -15.76 9.33 12.45
CA HIS A 650 -14.58 9.56 13.31
C HIS A 650 -13.90 8.25 13.78
N ALA A 651 -12.57 8.26 13.90
CA ALA A 651 -11.70 7.15 14.35
C ALA A 651 -10.73 7.57 15.48
N PRO A 652 -10.05 6.63 16.18
CA PRO A 652 -9.18 6.90 17.34
C PRO A 652 -7.93 7.74 17.06
N ALA A 653 -7.64 8.01 15.79
CA ALA A 653 -6.70 9.05 15.37
C ALA A 653 -7.50 10.03 14.51
N HIS A 654 -8.17 11.01 15.15
CA HIS A 654 -8.96 12.12 14.60
C HIS A 654 -8.98 12.24 13.06
N LEU A 655 -9.62 11.32 12.34
CA LEU A 655 -9.71 11.35 10.88
C LEU A 655 -11.16 11.57 10.51
N THR A 656 -11.43 12.61 9.74
CA THR A 656 -12.77 12.98 9.30
C THR A 656 -12.86 12.78 7.79
N ALA A 657 -13.74 11.87 7.37
CA ALA A 657 -14.18 11.74 5.99
C ALA A 657 -15.50 12.49 5.78
N GLN A 658 -15.57 13.23 4.67
CA GLN A 658 -16.74 13.98 4.25
C GLN A 658 -17.05 13.68 2.78
N LEU A 659 -18.34 13.60 2.46
CA LEU A 659 -18.84 13.44 1.10
C LEU A 659 -20.16 14.22 0.99
N HIS A 660 -20.23 15.12 0.02
CA HIS A 660 -21.31 16.07 -0.14
C HIS A 660 -21.86 16.03 -1.58
N PRO A 661 -23.18 15.84 -1.77
CA PRO A 661 -23.78 15.84 -3.10
C PRO A 661 -23.83 17.26 -3.67
N VAL A 662 -23.47 17.42 -4.94
CA VAL A 662 -23.55 18.71 -5.66
C VAL A 662 -24.58 18.65 -6.79
N HIS A 663 -24.52 17.61 -7.63
CA HIS A 663 -25.40 17.45 -8.79
C HIS A 663 -25.70 15.97 -9.05
N GLY A 664 -26.93 15.67 -9.50
CA GLY A 664 -27.37 14.31 -9.87
C GLY A 664 -27.74 13.37 -8.71
N TYR A 665 -27.39 13.70 -7.47
CA TYR A 665 -27.69 12.88 -6.29
C TYR A 665 -28.98 13.28 -5.57
N THR A 666 -29.53 12.38 -4.77
CA THR A 666 -30.76 12.53 -3.96
C THR A 666 -30.66 13.56 -2.80
N GLY A 667 -29.53 14.27 -2.66
CA GLY A 667 -29.28 15.25 -1.60
C GLY A 667 -29.00 14.67 -0.20
N VAL A 668 -29.20 13.36 0.00
CA VAL A 668 -28.98 12.67 1.27
C VAL A 668 -27.63 11.94 1.24
N THR A 669 -26.81 12.16 2.27
CA THR A 669 -25.59 11.37 2.51
C THR A 669 -25.89 10.29 3.53
N ARG A 670 -25.66 9.03 3.16
CA ARG A 670 -25.83 7.88 4.05
C ARG A 670 -24.50 7.43 4.61
N GLN A 671 -24.55 6.84 5.79
CA GLN A 671 -23.41 6.19 6.41
C GLN A 671 -23.62 4.68 6.35
N LEU A 672 -22.68 3.98 5.75
CA LEU A 672 -22.70 2.53 5.57
C LEU A 672 -21.66 1.90 6.49
N ALA A 673 -22.04 0.83 7.18
CA ALA A 673 -21.08 -0.05 7.82
C ALA A 673 -20.35 -0.87 6.74
N ALA A 674 -19.05 -1.01 6.90
CA ALA A 674 -18.21 -1.80 6.02
C ALA A 674 -17.28 -2.70 6.82
N GLY A 675 -16.64 -3.66 6.14
CA GLY A 675 -15.78 -4.63 6.78
C GLY A 675 -14.51 -4.03 7.38
N SER A 676 -13.63 -4.92 7.81
CA SER A 676 -12.31 -4.54 8.32
C SER A 676 -11.49 -3.81 7.24
N THR A 677 -10.52 -3.04 7.69
CA THR A 677 -9.48 -2.43 6.86
C THR A 677 -8.12 -2.77 7.47
N LEU A 678 -7.05 -2.46 6.74
CA LEU A 678 -5.68 -2.57 7.27
C LEU A 678 -5.40 -1.67 8.49
N PHE A 679 -6.32 -0.76 8.84
CA PHE A 679 -6.23 0.15 9.99
C PHE A 679 -7.18 -0.22 11.14
N GLY A 680 -8.11 -1.16 10.95
CA GLY A 680 -9.03 -1.53 12.03
C GLY A 680 -10.02 -2.65 11.70
N PRO A 681 -10.63 -3.25 12.73
CA PRO A 681 -11.47 -4.44 12.59
C PRO A 681 -12.83 -4.18 11.92
N SER A 682 -13.23 -2.93 11.77
CA SER A 682 -14.47 -2.50 11.11
C SER A 682 -14.27 -1.11 10.52
N SER A 683 -15.16 -0.67 9.65
CA SER A 683 -15.10 0.69 9.09
C SER A 683 -16.47 1.27 8.77
N GLN A 684 -16.49 2.58 8.58
CA GLN A 684 -17.65 3.35 8.14
C GLN A 684 -17.33 4.11 6.85
N ILE A 685 -18.27 4.11 5.91
CA ILE A 685 -18.14 4.75 4.61
C ILE A 685 -19.34 5.68 4.40
N LEU A 686 -19.11 6.89 3.91
CA LEU A 686 -20.19 7.75 3.43
C LEU A 686 -20.57 7.39 1.98
N ALA A 687 -21.87 7.41 1.68
CA ALA A 687 -22.39 7.09 0.35
C ALA A 687 -23.45 8.09 -0.10
N LEU A 688 -23.44 8.37 -1.40
CA LEU A 688 -24.45 9.13 -2.12
C LEU A 688 -25.15 8.22 -3.12
N ASP A 689 -26.47 8.30 -3.20
CA ASP A 689 -27.26 7.60 -4.22
C ASP A 689 -27.92 8.61 -5.17
N GLY A 690 -28.00 8.22 -6.43
CA GLY A 690 -28.63 8.98 -7.50
C GLY A 690 -29.34 8.05 -8.47
N VAL A 691 -29.99 8.61 -9.48
CA VAL A 691 -30.73 7.86 -10.49
C VAL A 691 -30.39 8.41 -11.86
N ILE A 692 -30.19 7.54 -12.85
CA ILE A 692 -30.02 7.91 -14.25
C ILE A 692 -31.34 8.51 -14.75
N THR A 693 -31.31 9.75 -15.20
CA THR A 693 -32.52 10.47 -15.68
C THR A 693 -32.54 10.69 -17.18
N ALA A 694 -31.38 10.55 -17.84
CA ALA A 694 -31.19 10.82 -19.27
C ALA A 694 -30.07 9.93 -19.85
N PRO A 695 -29.97 9.79 -21.19
CA PRO A 695 -28.94 8.98 -21.85
C PRO A 695 -27.50 9.35 -21.46
N GLU A 696 -27.28 10.64 -21.17
CA GLU A 696 -26.12 11.14 -20.44
C GLU A 696 -26.60 11.69 -19.10
N SER A 697 -26.13 11.11 -18.00
CA SER A 697 -26.47 11.56 -16.64
C SER A 697 -25.20 11.90 -15.87
N LEU A 698 -25.12 13.16 -15.42
CA LEU A 698 -23.97 13.70 -14.69
C LEU A 698 -24.19 13.59 -13.19
N PHE A 699 -23.13 13.20 -12.47
CA PHE A 699 -23.07 13.17 -11.02
C PHE A 699 -21.83 13.91 -10.55
N VAL A 700 -22.02 14.84 -9.62
CA VAL A 700 -20.94 15.68 -9.07
C VAL A 700 -21.04 15.67 -7.55
N SER A 701 -19.89 15.48 -6.89
CA SER A 701 -19.78 15.55 -5.43
C SER A 701 -18.50 16.25 -4.99
N LEU A 702 -18.52 16.78 -3.77
CA LEU A 702 -17.34 17.24 -3.05
C LEU A 702 -16.99 16.22 -1.98
N ALA A 703 -15.73 15.79 -1.93
CA ALA A 703 -15.19 14.94 -0.89
C ALA A 703 -14.03 15.63 -0.17
N SER A 704 -13.79 15.21 1.06
CA SER A 704 -12.59 15.59 1.81
C SER A 704 -12.25 14.49 2.81
N LEU A 705 -10.97 14.23 2.96
CA LEU A 705 -10.41 13.44 4.07
C LEU A 705 -9.44 14.35 4.79
N THR A 706 -9.42 14.40 6.11
CA THR A 706 -8.44 15.21 6.86
C THR A 706 -8.31 14.75 8.30
N ALA A 707 -7.16 15.02 8.91
CA ALA A 707 -6.98 14.89 10.36
C ALA A 707 -6.92 16.24 11.11
N GLU A 708 -7.36 17.32 10.47
CA GLU A 708 -7.61 18.59 11.15
C GLU A 708 -8.71 18.43 12.21
N PRO A 709 -8.57 19.08 13.39
CA PRO A 709 -9.65 19.13 14.36
C PRO A 709 -10.80 20.00 13.83
N ASP A 710 -12.04 19.51 13.98
CA ASP A 710 -13.27 20.21 13.61
C ASP A 710 -13.24 20.85 12.20
N PRO A 711 -12.96 20.07 11.14
CA PRO A 711 -12.74 20.62 9.81
C PRO A 711 -14.03 21.20 9.23
N ALA A 712 -13.92 22.35 8.55
CA ALA A 712 -15.03 22.94 7.80
C ALA A 712 -15.72 21.89 6.88
N PRO A 713 -17.05 21.94 6.71
CA PRO A 713 -17.77 20.98 5.89
C PRO A 713 -17.35 21.08 4.42
N ALA A 714 -17.36 19.95 3.70
CA ALA A 714 -16.92 19.88 2.31
C ALA A 714 -17.66 20.86 1.40
N ALA A 715 -18.93 21.15 1.69
CA ALA A 715 -19.74 22.14 0.99
C ALA A 715 -19.22 23.58 1.09
N ALA A 716 -18.42 23.90 2.11
CA ALA A 716 -17.80 25.21 2.28
C ALA A 716 -16.43 25.31 1.59
N LEU A 717 -15.88 24.19 1.08
CA LEU A 717 -14.57 24.18 0.45
C LEU A 717 -14.59 24.66 -1.00
N ALA A 718 -15.75 24.60 -1.66
CA ALA A 718 -15.90 25.04 -3.03
C ALA A 718 -17.36 25.37 -3.36
N ASN A 719 -17.55 26.37 -4.21
CA ASN A 719 -18.79 26.61 -4.92
C ASN A 719 -18.68 25.96 -6.31
N VAL A 720 -19.65 25.12 -6.67
CA VAL A 720 -19.62 24.35 -7.92
C VAL A 720 -20.86 24.68 -8.74
N HIS A 721 -20.65 25.05 -10.00
CA HIS A 721 -21.70 25.35 -10.95
C HIS A 721 -21.56 24.48 -12.19
N VAL A 722 -22.62 23.77 -12.56
CA VAL A 722 -22.69 22.97 -13.78
C VAL A 722 -23.43 23.78 -14.84
N SER A 723 -22.75 24.18 -15.91
CA SER A 723 -23.37 24.97 -16.99
C SER A 723 -24.04 24.10 -18.05
N ASP A 724 -23.48 22.91 -18.30
CA ASP A 724 -24.03 21.88 -19.19
C ASP A 724 -23.53 20.49 -18.71
N PRO A 725 -24.02 19.36 -19.28
CA PRO A 725 -23.67 18.02 -18.81
C PRO A 725 -22.18 17.65 -18.82
N ARG A 726 -21.32 18.46 -19.45
CA ARG A 726 -19.88 18.21 -19.59
C ARG A 726 -19.01 19.35 -19.11
N THR A 727 -19.58 20.47 -18.66
CA THR A 727 -18.82 21.65 -18.23
C THR A 727 -19.12 21.99 -16.77
N ILE A 728 -18.10 21.85 -15.93
CA ILE A 728 -18.18 22.09 -14.48
C ILE A 728 -17.24 23.23 -14.12
N HIS A 729 -17.79 24.28 -13.50
CA HIS A 729 -17.05 25.41 -12.96
C HIS A 729 -16.93 25.23 -11.46
N VAL A 730 -15.72 25.34 -10.92
CA VAL A 730 -15.46 25.29 -9.49
C VAL A 730 -14.73 26.54 -9.05
N THR A 731 -15.20 27.16 -7.97
CA THR A 731 -14.53 28.24 -7.25
C THR A 731 -14.20 27.72 -5.86
N TRP A 732 -12.93 27.53 -5.56
CA TRP A 732 -12.44 27.05 -4.27
C TRP A 732 -12.57 28.12 -3.19
N GLN A 733 -12.47 27.71 -1.92
CA GLN A 733 -12.62 28.59 -0.76
C GLN A 733 -11.65 29.78 -0.76
N ASP A 734 -10.46 29.63 -1.33
CA ASP A 734 -9.47 30.70 -1.46
C ASP A 734 -9.70 31.64 -2.67
N GLY A 735 -10.79 31.43 -3.41
CA GLY A 735 -11.17 32.21 -4.58
C GLY A 735 -10.53 31.73 -5.89
N THR A 736 -9.66 30.72 -5.85
CA THR A 736 -9.12 30.13 -7.09
C THR A 736 -10.23 29.43 -7.86
N THR A 737 -10.18 29.49 -9.19
CA THR A 737 -11.22 28.93 -10.06
C THR A 737 -10.65 27.92 -11.02
N ALA A 738 -11.37 26.84 -11.28
CA ALA A 738 -11.08 25.91 -12.36
C ALA A 738 -12.35 25.62 -13.19
N VAL A 739 -12.14 25.36 -14.48
CA VAL A 739 -13.19 24.88 -15.38
C VAL A 739 -12.78 23.52 -15.87
N LEU A 740 -13.57 22.51 -15.52
CA LEU A 740 -13.40 21.16 -16.01
C LEU A 740 -14.35 20.93 -17.18
N GLN A 741 -13.77 20.75 -18.37
CA GLN A 741 -14.46 20.20 -19.53
C GLN A 741 -14.24 18.69 -19.54
N LEU A 742 -15.30 17.90 -19.36
CA LEU A 742 -15.21 16.45 -19.45
C LEU A 742 -14.79 16.04 -20.87
N PRO A 743 -13.78 15.17 -21.02
CA PRO A 743 -13.34 14.73 -22.34
C PRO A 743 -14.46 14.04 -23.11
N GLN A 744 -14.43 14.20 -24.43
CA GLN A 744 -15.29 13.42 -25.31
C GLN A 744 -14.88 11.95 -25.26
N LEU A 745 -15.87 11.05 -25.38
CA LEU A 745 -15.58 9.63 -25.53
C LEU A 745 -14.90 9.40 -26.88
N PRO A 746 -13.80 8.64 -26.94
CA PRO A 746 -13.14 8.28 -28.19
C PRO A 746 -14.00 7.39 -29.08
#